data_AF-A0A9W8CPU3-F1
#
_entry.id   AF-A0A9W8CPU3-F1
#
_cell.length_a   1.000
_cell.length_b   1.000
_cell.length_c   1.000
_cell.angle_alpha   90.00
_cell.angle_beta   90.00
_cell.angle_gamma   90.00
#
_symmetry.space_group_name_H-M   'P 1'
#
loop_
_entity.id
_entity.type
_entity.pdbx_description
1 polymer ?
#
loop_
_entity_poly.entity_id
_entity_poly.type
_entity_poly.pdbx_seq_one_letter_code
_entity_poly.pdbx_strand_id
1 'polypeptide(L)'
;MEISLTDEDLRFEEEVQRAPHSVSSWQRYLAHKRKHAGFDVRAVYMVYERALQRVPGSYKLWKQYLDLRVSKVHVLNPALHADEYAKTTLCFERALLHQRRMPRLWLDYCGHAVRQADVSRARRVFDRALRALPVTQHVRIWPVYERFALGVGGATCRRVYARLLRVWPERAAEYAAACELRGDWAEAARVLVDEIDARRSDEADAWRRLAHVLREQPDALGGRTERVVRDGIRRQAAAASAGAGAGGLWTVLAMYHAAGGREEQARAVFEQALGGVRGMRDFAQVFDAYAAWSEALVAGALARMVDAPGGGGGQALVDLRLHRLDRLLDRRAELASAVEVRVAPTSVDAWLRRTALFAGRGDAAAERRAFEQAVAHVTHAHAAPEGAKRLWLAYAGSCATPAEARGVLERAAHALPATADAAGDVFAWWAERELGAWGGGSAEQARRVLAQAVRRVPGDRRLWSQLVDLEEAAGNVAATRAAYEQMLVQRVASAQTVVDYAMFLEDRGLHEDAFRVYERGVAALGFPVAVDLWGVYLRRFLKRYGGARVERARGLFEQAVAGCPAEHARPLYVAYAAFEAEHGSARRALAACARLARLAGPPADTRLESWRFYAAKTAELVGLPATRAVYEEAVGQLPDAQALLIAVDFAQAERRMGEVDRARALFAYAAQLATDDASAAVWPAWHAFEVQHGSEDSFKEMLRVKRLVRARYAADATVLAAADMRAKEKTAAINTKKKAAADADNAPAVAHAPANPDEVAIDDDF
;
A
#
# COMPACT_ATOMS: atom_id res chain seq x y z
N MET A 1 74.58 49.92 -20.87
CA MET A 1 74.84 48.67 -21.62
C MET A 1 74.16 48.81 -22.96
N GLU A 2 74.95 48.90 -24.01
CA GLU A 2 74.52 49.24 -25.38
C GLU A 2 73.88 48.03 -26.05
N ILE A 3 72.80 48.29 -26.79
CA ILE A 3 72.14 47.28 -27.63
C ILE A 3 73.01 47.15 -28.88
N SER A 4 73.40 45.94 -29.28
CA SER A 4 73.89 45.70 -30.63
C SER A 4 72.71 45.88 -31.59
N LEU A 5 72.62 47.05 -32.20
CA LEU A 5 71.64 47.37 -33.24
C LEU A 5 72.17 46.82 -34.56
N THR A 6 71.42 45.93 -35.20
CA THR A 6 71.71 45.51 -36.58
C THR A 6 71.03 46.47 -37.56
N ASP A 7 71.50 46.55 -38.80
CA ASP A 7 70.93 47.45 -39.82
C ASP A 7 69.44 47.21 -40.08
N GLU A 8 68.97 45.98 -39.84
CA GLU A 8 67.56 45.59 -39.95
C GLU A 8 66.69 46.14 -38.80
N ASP A 9 67.28 46.43 -37.64
CA ASP A 9 66.57 47.01 -36.49
C ASP A 9 66.29 48.51 -36.67
N LEU A 10 67.09 49.22 -37.46
CA LEU A 10 66.97 50.67 -37.68
C LEU A 10 65.59 51.05 -38.19
N ARG A 11 65.01 50.25 -39.11
CA ARG A 11 63.67 50.47 -39.66
C ARG A 11 62.60 50.45 -38.55
N PHE A 12 62.70 49.49 -37.64
CA PHE A 12 61.76 49.37 -36.53
C PHE A 12 62.01 50.39 -35.42
N GLU A 13 63.26 50.81 -35.19
CA GLU A 13 63.60 51.91 -34.28
C GLU A 13 63.06 53.25 -34.78
N GLU A 14 63.12 53.52 -36.08
CA GLU A 14 62.49 54.69 -36.69
C GLU A 14 60.97 54.66 -36.54
N GLU A 15 60.33 53.51 -36.77
CA GLU A 15 58.88 53.34 -36.56
C GLU A 15 58.46 53.58 -35.10
N VAL A 16 59.27 53.10 -34.16
CA VAL A 16 59.06 53.29 -32.73
C VAL A 16 59.27 54.75 -32.30
N GLN A 17 60.26 55.44 -32.88
CA GLN A 17 60.49 56.87 -32.63
C GLN A 17 59.38 57.73 -33.21
N ARG A 18 58.85 57.37 -34.39
CA ARG A 18 57.71 58.06 -35.02
C ARG A 18 56.40 57.84 -34.26
N ALA A 19 56.19 56.65 -33.71
CA ALA A 19 54.97 56.32 -32.95
C ALA A 19 55.28 55.71 -31.56
N PRO A 20 55.78 56.50 -30.58
CA PRO A 20 56.24 55.98 -29.29
C PRO A 20 55.12 55.40 -28.40
N HIS A 21 53.89 55.86 -28.57
CA HIS A 21 52.75 55.41 -27.77
C HIS A 21 51.94 54.27 -28.42
N SER A 22 52.29 53.88 -29.65
CA SER A 22 51.57 52.83 -30.38
C SER A 22 52.02 51.45 -29.93
N VAL A 23 51.10 50.65 -29.39
CA VAL A 23 51.43 49.28 -28.94
C VAL A 23 51.79 48.36 -30.13
N SER A 24 51.27 48.63 -31.33
CA SER A 24 51.48 47.77 -32.51
C SER A 24 52.89 47.93 -33.10
N SER A 25 53.47 49.13 -33.09
CA SER A 25 54.86 49.36 -33.55
C SER A 25 55.85 48.62 -32.65
N TRP A 26 55.70 48.75 -31.33
CA TRP A 26 56.50 48.00 -30.36
C TRP A 26 56.34 46.47 -30.51
N GLN A 27 55.13 45.97 -30.76
CA GLN A 27 54.91 44.53 -30.97
C GLN A 27 55.57 44.00 -32.24
N ARG A 28 55.58 44.77 -33.35
CA ARG A 28 56.29 44.39 -34.58
C ARG A 28 57.79 44.36 -34.35
N TYR A 29 58.33 45.36 -33.65
CA TYR A 29 59.76 45.39 -33.31
C TYR A 29 60.17 44.21 -32.43
N LEU A 30 59.35 43.89 -31.42
CA LEU A 30 59.55 42.72 -30.57
C LEU A 30 59.41 41.39 -31.34
N ALA A 31 58.50 41.29 -32.29
CA ALA A 31 58.33 40.10 -33.13
C ALA A 31 59.53 39.89 -34.07
N HIS A 32 60.09 40.97 -34.61
CA HIS A 32 61.33 40.95 -35.40
C HIS A 32 62.50 40.41 -34.58
N LYS A 33 62.76 41.02 -33.41
CA LYS A 33 63.83 40.60 -32.48
C LYS A 33 63.67 39.16 -31.97
N ARG A 34 62.46 38.63 -31.93
CA ARG A 34 62.20 37.22 -31.56
C ARG A 34 62.46 36.21 -32.68
N LYS A 35 62.34 36.61 -33.95
CA LYS A 35 62.50 35.73 -35.12
C LYS A 35 63.95 35.61 -35.59
N HIS A 36 64.78 36.60 -35.29
CA HIS A 36 66.18 36.60 -35.72
C HIS A 36 67.05 35.57 -34.98
N ALA A 37 67.94 34.92 -35.75
CA ALA A 37 68.75 33.77 -35.35
C ALA A 37 69.88 34.08 -34.32
N GLY A 38 70.03 35.34 -33.90
CA GLY A 38 70.87 35.78 -32.79
C GLY A 38 70.03 36.15 -31.57
N PHE A 39 69.30 35.19 -31.00
CA PHE A 39 68.34 35.41 -29.91
C PHE A 39 69.03 35.81 -28.59
N ASP A 40 69.47 37.06 -28.46
CA ASP A 40 69.86 37.62 -27.17
C ASP A 40 68.61 38.08 -26.40
N VAL A 41 68.28 37.27 -25.39
CA VAL A 41 67.17 37.53 -24.46
C VAL A 41 67.33 38.88 -23.76
N ARG A 42 68.57 39.33 -23.50
CA ARG A 42 68.82 40.61 -22.82
C ARG A 42 68.43 41.79 -23.69
N ALA A 43 68.77 41.75 -24.99
CA ALA A 43 68.34 42.77 -25.95
C ALA A 43 66.80 42.87 -26.02
N VAL A 44 66.10 41.73 -26.04
CA VAL A 44 64.63 41.70 -26.00
C VAL A 44 64.07 42.29 -24.70
N TYR A 45 64.69 42.01 -23.54
CA TYR A 45 64.29 42.62 -22.26
C TYR A 45 64.46 44.14 -22.26
N MET A 46 65.55 44.67 -22.85
CA MET A 46 65.77 46.10 -22.96
C MET A 46 64.72 46.78 -23.84
N VAL A 47 64.33 46.15 -24.97
CA VAL A 47 63.25 46.67 -25.83
C VAL A 47 61.93 46.68 -25.08
N TYR A 48 61.62 45.62 -24.30
CA TYR A 48 60.44 45.64 -23.42
C TYR A 48 60.50 46.73 -22.36
N GLU A 49 61.65 46.96 -21.71
CA GLU A 49 61.80 48.00 -20.71
C GLU A 49 61.63 49.41 -21.29
N ARG A 50 62.16 49.66 -22.50
CA ARG A 50 61.94 50.90 -23.26
C ARG A 50 60.47 51.07 -23.64
N ALA A 51 59.82 50.01 -24.14
CA ALA A 51 58.41 50.03 -24.51
C ALA A 51 57.51 50.33 -23.30
N LEU A 52 57.79 49.72 -22.15
CA LEU A 52 57.00 49.86 -20.93
C LEU A 52 57.24 51.19 -20.20
N GLN A 53 58.39 51.85 -20.39
CA GLN A 53 58.60 53.24 -19.95
C GLN A 53 57.70 54.21 -20.73
N ARG A 54 57.50 53.98 -22.03
CA ARG A 54 56.69 54.84 -22.90
C ARG A 54 55.19 54.52 -22.84
N VAL A 55 54.82 53.25 -22.63
CA VAL A 55 53.44 52.79 -22.50
C VAL A 55 53.24 51.91 -21.24
N PRO A 56 53.25 52.49 -20.03
CA PRO A 56 53.12 51.73 -18.78
C PRO A 56 51.76 51.04 -18.61
N GLY A 57 50.72 51.54 -19.28
CA GLY A 57 49.35 51.03 -19.20
C GLY A 57 49.03 49.83 -20.11
N SER A 58 49.96 49.38 -20.96
CA SER A 58 49.65 48.30 -21.93
C SER A 58 49.71 46.91 -21.29
N TYR A 59 48.54 46.32 -21.04
CA TYR A 59 48.43 44.94 -20.53
C TYR A 59 49.12 43.93 -21.45
N LYS A 60 48.98 44.07 -22.78
CA LYS A 60 49.53 43.11 -23.76
C LYS A 60 51.06 43.04 -23.69
N LEU A 61 51.72 44.19 -23.56
CA LEU A 61 53.18 44.26 -23.47
C LEU A 61 53.67 43.71 -22.12
N TRP A 62 53.02 44.08 -21.01
CA TRP A 62 53.34 43.54 -19.68
C TRP A 62 53.18 42.01 -19.63
N LYS A 63 52.08 41.47 -20.15
CA LYS A 63 51.84 40.02 -20.15
C LYS A 63 52.87 39.27 -20.99
N GLN A 64 53.16 39.73 -22.21
CA GLN A 64 54.19 39.12 -23.06
C GLN A 64 55.59 39.17 -22.45
N TYR A 65 55.91 40.26 -21.74
CA TYR A 65 57.19 40.42 -21.06
C TYR A 65 57.32 39.50 -19.84
N LEU A 66 56.25 39.41 -19.03
CA LEU A 66 56.19 38.52 -17.88
C LEU A 66 56.23 37.05 -18.31
N ASP A 67 55.51 36.65 -19.36
CA ASP A 67 55.54 35.29 -19.88
C ASP A 67 56.93 34.88 -20.36
N LEU A 68 57.64 35.79 -21.04
CA LEU A 68 59.02 35.57 -21.45
C LEU A 68 59.93 35.38 -20.23
N ARG A 69 59.84 36.25 -19.23
CA ARG A 69 60.62 36.14 -18.00
C ARG A 69 60.30 34.86 -17.20
N VAL A 70 59.02 34.52 -17.05
CA VAL A 70 58.57 33.32 -16.36
C VAL A 70 59.01 32.05 -17.10
N SER A 71 58.90 32.00 -18.42
CA SER A 71 59.33 30.82 -19.20
C SER A 71 60.83 30.52 -19.04
N LYS A 72 61.67 31.55 -18.93
CA LYS A 72 63.11 31.39 -18.69
C LYS A 72 63.41 30.96 -17.27
N VAL A 73 62.73 31.57 -16.30
CA VAL A 73 62.93 31.24 -14.88
C VAL A 73 62.34 29.88 -14.50
N HIS A 74 61.27 29.44 -15.18
CA HIS A 74 60.60 28.16 -14.91
C HIS A 74 61.49 26.93 -15.10
N VAL A 75 62.50 27.01 -15.97
CA VAL A 75 63.45 25.92 -16.22
C VAL A 75 64.53 25.86 -15.14
N LEU A 76 64.72 26.93 -14.37
CA LEU A 76 65.79 27.06 -13.38
C LEU A 76 65.33 26.61 -11.98
N ASN A 77 66.23 25.98 -11.23
CA ASN A 77 65.98 25.59 -9.84
C ASN A 77 65.81 26.85 -8.95
N PRO A 78 64.68 27.00 -8.24
CA PRO A 78 64.40 28.15 -7.37
C PRO A 78 65.44 28.42 -6.29
N ALA A 79 66.07 27.39 -5.71
CA ALA A 79 67.00 27.55 -4.60
C ALA A 79 68.38 28.07 -5.05
N LEU A 80 68.83 27.67 -6.24
CA LEU A 80 70.16 28.03 -6.77
C LEU A 80 70.16 29.39 -7.49
N HIS A 81 69.03 29.78 -8.09
CA HIS A 81 68.91 31.01 -8.87
C HIS A 81 67.94 32.02 -8.24
N ALA A 82 68.03 32.20 -6.93
CA ALA A 82 67.16 33.09 -6.16
C ALA A 82 67.12 34.53 -6.72
N ASP A 83 68.25 35.04 -7.23
CA ASP A 83 68.35 36.40 -7.80
C ASP A 83 67.52 36.58 -9.07
N GLU A 84 67.43 35.56 -9.93
CA GLU A 84 66.61 35.62 -11.15
C GLU A 84 65.12 35.53 -10.82
N TYR A 85 64.76 34.72 -9.82
CA TYR A 85 63.41 34.71 -9.24
C TYR A 85 63.06 36.05 -8.57
N ALA A 86 64.01 36.73 -7.92
CA ALA A 86 63.81 38.06 -7.34
C ALA A 86 63.62 39.14 -8.41
N LYS A 87 64.41 39.12 -9.50
CA LYS A 87 64.24 40.05 -10.65
C LYS A 87 62.88 39.90 -11.31
N THR A 88 62.40 38.66 -11.47
CA THR A 88 61.07 38.40 -12.04
C THR A 88 59.96 38.78 -11.07
N THR A 89 60.14 38.58 -9.77
CA THR A 89 59.25 39.10 -8.72
C THR A 89 59.12 40.61 -8.76
N LEU A 90 60.24 41.35 -8.83
CA LEU A 90 60.26 42.81 -8.96
C LEU A 90 59.51 43.25 -10.23
N CYS A 91 59.66 42.51 -11.33
CA CYS A 91 58.94 42.78 -12.57
C CYS A 91 57.42 42.65 -12.39
N PHE A 92 56.96 41.61 -11.70
CA PHE A 92 55.54 41.47 -11.33
C PHE A 92 55.06 42.63 -10.46
N GLU A 93 55.84 43.05 -9.46
CA GLU A 93 55.47 44.17 -8.60
C GLU A 93 55.34 45.48 -9.40
N ARG A 94 56.26 45.75 -10.32
CA ARG A 94 56.17 46.90 -11.25
C ARG A 94 54.94 46.84 -12.15
N ALA A 95 54.62 45.68 -12.71
CA ALA A 95 53.44 45.50 -13.55
C ALA A 95 52.14 45.77 -12.76
N LEU A 96 52.09 45.32 -11.51
CA LEU A 96 50.92 45.46 -10.65
C LEU A 96 50.65 46.91 -10.18
N LEU A 97 51.67 47.77 -10.15
CA LEU A 97 51.47 49.21 -9.89
C LEU A 97 50.50 49.84 -10.89
N HIS A 98 50.59 49.45 -12.17
CA HIS A 98 49.73 49.95 -13.24
C HIS A 98 48.47 49.10 -13.44
N GLN A 99 48.54 47.77 -13.22
CA GLN A 99 47.50 46.81 -13.63
C GLN A 99 46.87 46.02 -12.46
N ARG A 100 46.74 46.63 -11.27
CA ARG A 100 46.25 45.96 -10.04
C ARG A 100 44.88 45.26 -10.14
N ARG A 101 44.02 45.66 -11.08
CA ARG A 101 42.65 45.11 -11.24
C ARG A 101 42.56 43.90 -12.17
N MET A 102 43.68 43.41 -12.72
CA MET A 102 43.68 42.33 -13.72
C MET A 102 43.96 40.95 -13.09
N PRO A 103 42.99 40.01 -13.06
CA PRO A 103 43.16 38.71 -12.38
C PRO A 103 44.25 37.82 -12.96
N ARG A 104 44.46 37.84 -14.28
CA ARG A 104 45.40 36.93 -14.94
C ARG A 104 46.84 37.16 -14.45
N LEU A 105 47.25 38.42 -14.33
CA LEU A 105 48.57 38.79 -13.78
C LEU A 105 48.74 38.31 -12.35
N TRP A 106 47.68 38.41 -11.53
CA TRP A 106 47.71 37.88 -10.17
C TRP A 106 47.83 36.36 -10.14
N LEU A 107 47.15 35.63 -11.03
CA LEU A 107 47.28 34.16 -11.13
C LEU A 107 48.69 33.74 -11.54
N ASP A 108 49.28 34.42 -12.52
CA ASP A 108 50.66 34.16 -12.95
C ASP A 108 51.65 34.44 -11.82
N TYR A 109 51.44 35.55 -11.10
CA TYR A 109 52.30 35.93 -9.98
C TYR A 109 52.15 34.96 -8.80
N CYS A 110 50.93 34.53 -8.49
CA CYS A 110 50.68 33.51 -7.49
C CYS A 110 51.35 32.18 -7.89
N GLY A 111 51.20 31.75 -9.15
CA GLY A 111 51.85 30.53 -9.66
C GLY A 111 53.38 30.61 -9.60
N HIS A 112 53.95 31.78 -9.90
CA HIS A 112 55.39 32.02 -9.75
C HIS A 112 55.84 31.99 -8.28
N ALA A 113 55.07 32.60 -7.36
CA ALA A 113 55.38 32.62 -5.93
C ALA A 113 55.29 31.22 -5.29
N VAL A 114 54.34 30.39 -5.71
CA VAL A 114 54.22 28.99 -5.24
C VAL A 114 55.48 28.18 -5.63
N ARG A 115 56.05 28.41 -6.81
CA ARG A 115 57.27 27.73 -7.26
C ARG A 115 58.53 28.16 -6.51
N GLN A 116 58.56 29.37 -5.93
CA GLN A 116 59.68 29.81 -5.09
C GLN A 116 59.76 29.05 -3.75
N ALA A 117 58.76 28.22 -3.41
CA ALA A 117 58.67 27.44 -2.18
C ALA A 117 58.71 28.27 -0.86
N ASP A 118 58.70 29.60 -0.92
CA ASP A 118 58.51 30.46 0.25
C ASP A 118 57.01 30.58 0.57
N VAL A 119 56.58 29.80 1.56
CA VAL A 119 55.19 29.75 2.02
C VAL A 119 54.70 31.10 2.51
N SER A 120 55.54 31.89 3.18
CA SER A 120 55.16 33.18 3.74
C SER A 120 54.93 34.21 2.64
N ARG A 121 55.82 34.25 1.64
CA ARG A 121 55.68 35.12 0.48
C ARG A 121 54.47 34.73 -0.35
N ALA A 122 54.29 33.46 -0.67
CA ALA A 122 53.13 32.98 -1.42
C ALA A 122 51.81 33.39 -0.74
N ARG A 123 51.69 33.19 0.59
CA ARG A 123 50.50 33.64 1.36
C ARG A 123 50.27 35.15 1.26
N ARG A 124 51.31 35.96 1.42
CA ARG A 124 51.19 37.42 1.31
C ARG A 124 50.75 37.85 -0.09
N VAL A 125 51.22 37.17 -1.12
CA VAL A 125 50.83 37.42 -2.51
C VAL A 125 49.35 37.07 -2.75
N PHE A 126 48.88 35.92 -2.28
CA PHE A 126 47.46 35.55 -2.32
C PHE A 126 46.59 36.55 -1.54
N ASP A 127 47.01 36.96 -0.35
CA ASP A 127 46.30 37.95 0.47
C ASP A 127 46.23 39.32 -0.23
N ARG A 128 47.33 39.75 -0.88
CA ARG A 128 47.36 40.98 -1.69
C ARG A 128 46.44 40.87 -2.90
N ALA A 129 46.41 39.73 -3.58
CA ALA A 129 45.55 39.50 -4.73
C ALA A 129 44.06 39.59 -4.36
N LEU A 130 43.66 38.97 -3.23
CA LEU A 130 42.28 39.01 -2.73
C LEU A 130 41.87 40.42 -2.27
N ARG A 131 42.80 41.25 -1.77
CA ARG A 131 42.52 42.66 -1.44
C ARG A 131 42.43 43.56 -2.68
N ALA A 132 43.23 43.27 -3.71
CA ALA A 132 43.30 44.11 -4.91
C ALA A 132 42.14 43.87 -5.89
N LEU A 133 41.58 42.66 -5.90
CA LEU A 133 40.55 42.25 -6.86
C LEU A 133 39.14 42.28 -6.24
N PRO A 134 38.11 42.63 -7.03
CA PRO A 134 36.71 42.53 -6.62
C PRO A 134 36.32 41.07 -6.26
N VAL A 135 35.32 40.94 -5.37
CA VAL A 135 34.81 39.64 -4.89
C VAL A 135 34.38 38.72 -6.02
N THR A 136 33.82 39.25 -7.12
CA THR A 136 33.42 38.47 -8.31
C THR A 136 34.57 37.70 -8.96
N GLN A 137 35.80 38.18 -8.79
CA GLN A 137 37.00 37.58 -9.38
C GLN A 137 37.72 36.64 -8.42
N HIS A 138 37.32 36.60 -7.15
CA HIS A 138 37.93 35.73 -6.13
C HIS A 138 37.78 34.25 -6.49
N VAL A 139 36.69 33.87 -7.17
CA VAL A 139 36.43 32.50 -7.66
C VAL A 139 37.60 31.95 -8.50
N ARG A 140 38.38 32.81 -9.17
CA ARG A 140 39.54 32.38 -9.96
C ARG A 140 40.80 32.12 -9.12
N ILE A 141 40.94 32.81 -7.99
CA ILE A 141 42.14 32.75 -7.13
C ILE A 141 42.03 31.62 -6.12
N TRP A 142 40.84 31.42 -5.54
CA TRP A 142 40.64 30.45 -4.48
C TRP A 142 41.01 29.01 -4.86
N PRO A 143 40.69 28.48 -6.06
CA PRO A 143 41.12 27.13 -6.43
C PRO A 143 42.64 26.95 -6.45
N VAL A 144 43.39 28.00 -6.84
CA VAL A 144 44.85 27.98 -6.83
C VAL A 144 45.38 28.11 -5.40
N TYR A 145 44.76 28.99 -4.60
CA TYR A 145 45.15 29.18 -3.21
C TYR A 145 44.87 27.94 -2.35
N GLU A 146 43.78 27.23 -2.65
CA GLU A 146 43.37 25.99 -2.03
C GLU A 146 44.35 24.86 -2.31
N ARG A 147 44.68 24.63 -3.59
CA ARG A 147 45.69 23.62 -3.98
C ARG A 147 47.03 23.89 -3.29
N PHE A 148 47.42 25.17 -3.19
CA PHE A 148 48.60 25.57 -2.44
C PHE A 148 48.47 25.27 -0.93
N ALA A 149 47.35 25.67 -0.31
CA ALA A 149 47.09 25.46 1.11
C ALA A 149 47.09 23.97 1.48
N LEU A 150 46.42 23.14 0.66
CA LEU A 150 46.43 21.68 0.78
C LEU A 150 47.85 21.12 0.58
N GLY A 151 48.60 21.62 -0.41
CA GLY A 151 49.98 21.18 -0.64
C GLY A 151 50.91 21.42 0.56
N VAL A 152 50.79 22.58 1.22
CA VAL A 152 51.61 22.94 2.38
C VAL A 152 51.17 22.24 3.67
N GLY A 153 49.86 22.10 3.90
CA GLY A 153 49.31 21.51 5.12
C GLY A 153 49.49 22.35 6.40
N GLY A 154 49.04 21.79 7.52
CA GLY A 154 49.23 22.33 8.87
C GLY A 154 48.55 23.68 9.15
N ALA A 155 49.18 24.51 9.98
CA ALA A 155 48.61 25.77 10.47
C ALA A 155 48.31 26.80 9.37
N THR A 156 49.04 26.74 8.25
CA THR A 156 48.76 27.59 7.09
C THR A 156 47.46 27.18 6.42
N CYS A 157 47.27 25.89 6.17
CA CYS A 157 46.04 25.35 5.60
C CYS A 157 44.83 25.75 6.45
N ARG A 158 44.88 25.53 7.77
CA ARG A 158 43.83 25.96 8.72
C ARG A 158 43.44 27.41 8.60
N ARG A 159 44.41 28.33 8.58
CA ARG A 159 44.13 29.78 8.55
C ARG A 159 43.50 30.21 7.22
N VAL A 160 43.92 29.58 6.13
CA VAL A 160 43.38 29.86 4.80
C VAL A 160 41.95 29.33 4.68
N TYR A 161 41.71 28.09 5.09
CA TYR A 161 40.38 27.51 5.07
C TYR A 161 39.43 28.17 6.08
N ALA A 162 39.89 28.55 7.28
CA ALA A 162 39.07 29.34 8.21
C ALA A 162 38.60 30.67 7.60
N ARG A 163 39.38 31.25 6.68
CA ARG A 163 38.95 32.44 5.93
C ARG A 163 38.01 32.06 4.78
N LEU A 164 38.32 30.99 4.05
CA LEU A 164 37.46 30.48 2.96
C LEU A 164 36.05 30.16 3.48
N LEU A 165 35.94 29.46 4.61
CA LEU A 165 34.67 29.05 5.21
C LEU A 165 33.83 30.23 5.74
N ARG A 166 34.44 31.40 5.98
CA ARG A 166 33.69 32.63 6.26
C ARG A 166 33.01 33.20 5.01
N VAL A 167 33.55 32.92 3.82
CA VAL A 167 33.07 33.43 2.54
C VAL A 167 32.14 32.42 1.86
N TRP A 168 32.53 31.14 1.80
CA TRP A 168 31.71 30.04 1.30
C TRP A 168 31.67 28.89 2.31
N PRO A 169 30.65 28.89 3.19
CA PRO A 169 30.46 27.82 4.17
C PRO A 169 30.18 26.46 3.52
N GLU A 170 29.64 26.42 2.30
CA GLU A 170 29.30 25.20 1.55
C GLU A 170 30.50 24.29 1.27
N ARG A 171 31.71 24.86 1.20
CA ARG A 171 32.95 24.12 0.91
C ARG A 171 33.56 23.44 2.15
N ALA A 172 32.86 23.46 3.29
CA ALA A 172 33.27 22.79 4.52
C ALA A 172 33.44 21.27 4.34
N ALA A 173 32.50 20.62 3.66
CA ALA A 173 32.50 19.19 3.43
C ALA A 173 33.72 18.72 2.59
N GLU A 174 34.08 19.49 1.56
CA GLU A 174 35.26 19.25 0.72
C GLU A 174 36.56 19.38 1.53
N TYR A 175 36.64 20.40 2.40
CA TYR A 175 37.81 20.60 3.26
C TYR A 175 37.94 19.47 4.30
N ALA A 176 36.84 19.07 4.94
CA ALA A 176 36.84 17.94 5.84
C ALA A 176 37.32 16.65 5.14
N ALA A 177 36.93 16.43 3.88
CA ALA A 177 37.33 15.24 3.11
C ALA A 177 38.82 15.29 2.75
N ALA A 178 39.33 16.48 2.42
CA ALA A 178 40.75 16.69 2.18
C ALA A 178 41.59 16.50 3.45
N CYS A 179 41.08 16.86 4.63
CA CYS A 179 41.73 16.59 5.92
C CYS A 179 41.74 15.09 6.25
N GLU A 180 40.64 14.37 6.00
CA GLU A 180 40.55 12.91 6.17
C GLU A 180 41.60 12.19 5.31
N LEU A 181 41.72 12.53 4.02
CA LEU A 181 42.71 11.94 3.10
C LEU A 181 44.17 12.16 3.54
N ARG A 182 44.44 13.20 4.33
CA ARG A 182 45.78 13.53 4.84
C ARG A 182 46.07 12.93 6.21
N GLY A 183 45.06 12.36 6.88
CA GLY A 183 45.16 11.88 8.26
C GLY A 183 45.10 12.98 9.33
N ASP A 184 44.68 14.20 8.98
CA ASP A 184 44.50 15.31 9.93
C ASP A 184 43.12 15.20 10.65
N TRP A 185 42.93 14.10 11.39
CA TRP A 185 41.64 13.72 11.98
C TRP A 185 41.06 14.75 12.97
N ALA A 186 41.91 15.38 13.78
CA ALA A 186 41.49 16.41 14.73
C ALA A 186 40.90 17.65 14.04
N GLU A 187 41.42 18.01 12.86
CA GLU A 187 40.92 19.14 12.09
C GLU A 187 39.63 18.77 11.36
N ALA A 188 39.58 17.58 10.76
CA ALA A 188 38.36 17.05 10.14
C ALA A 188 37.20 17.00 11.15
N ALA A 189 37.44 16.47 12.35
CA ALA A 189 36.43 16.40 13.41
C ALA A 189 35.92 17.79 13.82
N ARG A 190 36.82 18.77 13.96
CA ARG A 190 36.44 20.14 14.34
C ARG A 190 35.60 20.83 13.27
N VAL A 191 35.96 20.65 11.99
CA VAL A 191 35.20 21.22 10.85
C VAL A 191 33.81 20.60 10.77
N LEU A 192 33.71 19.27 10.92
CA LEU A 192 32.42 18.57 10.92
C LEU A 192 31.54 19.01 12.09
N VAL A 193 32.10 19.24 13.28
CA VAL A 193 31.34 19.78 14.43
C VAL A 193 30.86 21.21 14.15
N ASP A 194 31.72 22.09 13.61
CA ASP A 194 31.34 23.46 13.25
C ASP A 194 30.22 23.46 12.17
N GLU A 195 30.20 22.47 11.27
CA GLU A 195 29.18 22.27 10.22
C GLU A 195 27.84 21.77 10.78
N ILE A 196 27.89 20.83 11.72
CA ILE A 196 26.74 20.28 12.46
C ILE A 196 26.09 21.36 13.34
N ASP A 197 26.88 22.14 14.09
CA ASP A 197 26.35 23.20 14.94
C ASP A 197 25.73 24.33 14.13
N ALA A 198 26.27 24.59 12.94
CA ALA A 198 25.73 25.60 12.04
C ALA A 198 24.57 25.12 11.15
N ARG A 199 24.20 23.82 11.21
CA ARG A 199 23.13 23.18 10.39
C ARG A 199 23.30 23.40 8.88
N ARG A 200 24.53 23.32 8.38
CA ARG A 200 24.85 23.76 7.01
C ARG A 200 24.82 22.64 5.96
N SER A 201 24.83 21.37 6.36
CA SER A 201 24.83 20.22 5.46
C SER A 201 23.85 19.15 5.90
N ASP A 202 23.76 18.08 5.10
CA ASP A 202 23.04 16.86 5.44
C ASP A 202 23.57 16.32 6.78
N GLU A 203 22.84 16.62 7.85
CA GLU A 203 23.27 16.31 9.22
C GLU A 203 23.65 14.82 9.35
N ALA A 204 22.92 13.93 8.67
CA ALA A 204 23.18 12.49 8.68
C ALA A 204 24.52 12.08 8.04
N ASP A 205 24.97 12.76 6.98
CA ASP A 205 26.27 12.49 6.34
C ASP A 205 27.42 13.06 7.18
N ALA A 206 27.25 14.27 7.73
CA ALA A 206 28.21 14.87 8.65
C ALA A 206 28.42 14.02 9.90
N TRP A 207 27.34 13.48 10.49
CA TRP A 207 27.42 12.56 11.62
C TRP A 207 28.08 11.22 11.26
N ARG A 208 27.81 10.66 10.07
CA ARG A 208 28.45 9.42 9.60
C ARG A 208 29.96 9.60 9.43
N ARG A 209 30.38 10.71 8.82
CA ARG A 209 31.80 11.04 8.65
C ARG A 209 32.48 11.33 9.98
N LEU A 210 31.82 12.06 10.87
CA LEU A 210 32.33 12.29 12.22
C LEU A 210 32.50 10.97 12.98
N ALA A 211 31.57 10.03 12.84
CA ALA A 211 31.69 8.69 13.42
C ALA A 211 32.90 7.92 12.86
N HIS A 212 33.19 8.03 11.57
CA HIS A 212 34.39 7.45 10.96
C HIS A 212 35.67 8.08 11.55
N VAL A 213 35.74 9.41 11.60
CA VAL A 213 36.91 10.14 12.14
C VAL A 213 37.18 9.77 13.61
N LEU A 214 36.13 9.67 14.42
CA LEU A 214 36.24 9.30 15.84
C LEU A 214 36.55 7.81 16.06
N ARG A 215 36.29 6.94 15.07
CA ARG A 215 36.72 5.54 15.12
C ARG A 215 38.23 5.41 14.91
N GLU A 216 38.76 6.14 13.93
CA GLU A 216 40.21 6.15 13.64
C GLU A 216 41.01 6.86 14.75
N GLN A 217 40.50 7.98 15.27
CA GLN A 217 41.13 8.68 16.39
C GLN A 217 40.09 9.10 17.46
N PRO A 218 39.93 8.29 18.54
CA PRO A 218 38.96 8.55 19.60
C PRO A 218 39.15 9.89 20.33
N ASP A 219 40.39 10.36 20.44
CA ASP A 219 40.76 11.60 21.14
C ASP A 219 40.82 12.85 20.23
N ALA A 220 40.36 12.76 18.97
CA ALA A 220 40.45 13.84 17.99
C ALA A 220 39.81 15.17 18.46
N LEU A 221 38.77 15.11 19.30
CA LEU A 221 38.09 16.29 19.87
C LEU A 221 38.45 16.56 21.35
N GLY A 222 39.34 15.76 21.95
CA GLY A 222 39.65 15.78 23.38
C GLY A 222 38.40 15.57 24.25
N GLY A 223 38.29 16.30 25.37
CA GLY A 223 37.16 16.17 26.32
C GLY A 223 35.78 16.58 25.78
N ARG A 224 35.68 17.05 24.52
CA ARG A 224 34.40 17.39 23.88
C ARG A 224 33.74 16.21 23.17
N THR A 225 34.46 15.12 22.91
CA THR A 225 33.94 13.95 22.17
C THR A 225 32.64 13.40 22.76
N GLU A 226 32.59 13.15 24.07
CA GLU A 226 31.42 12.59 24.75
C GLU A 226 30.18 13.50 24.65
N ARG A 227 30.37 14.82 24.79
CA ARG A 227 29.27 15.79 24.72
C ARG A 227 28.69 15.88 23.31
N VAL A 228 29.55 15.96 22.31
CA VAL A 228 29.15 16.07 20.89
C VAL A 228 28.42 14.80 20.44
N VAL A 229 28.95 13.62 20.76
CA VAL A 229 28.33 12.36 20.35
C VAL A 229 26.99 12.13 21.05
N ARG A 230 26.86 12.46 22.35
CA ARG A 230 25.56 12.42 23.04
C ARG A 230 24.55 13.41 22.50
N ASP A 231 24.99 14.61 22.11
CA ASP A 231 24.10 15.58 21.47
C ASP A 231 23.65 15.09 20.09
N GLY A 232 24.55 14.47 19.32
CA GLY A 232 24.22 13.81 18.05
C GLY A 232 23.19 12.69 18.21
N ILE A 233 23.35 11.84 19.23
CA ILE A 233 22.37 10.80 19.55
C ILE A 233 21.00 11.41 19.86
N ARG A 234 20.93 12.51 20.63
CA ARG A 234 19.67 13.19 20.95
C ARG A 234 19.03 13.82 19.72
N ARG A 235 19.81 14.52 18.90
CA ARG A 235 19.34 15.16 17.66
C ARG A 235 18.85 14.12 16.65
N GLN A 236 19.57 13.01 16.46
CA GLN A 236 19.14 11.91 15.59
C GLN A 236 17.96 11.12 16.14
N ALA A 237 17.85 10.94 17.46
CA ALA A 237 16.68 10.32 18.09
C ALA A 237 15.42 11.20 17.97
N ALA A 238 15.58 12.53 18.01
CA ALA A 238 14.50 13.49 17.80
C ALA A 238 14.09 13.61 16.33
N ALA A 239 15.03 13.43 15.41
CA ALA A 239 14.80 13.56 13.97
C ALA A 239 13.92 12.44 13.37
N ALA A 240 13.61 11.38 14.12
CA ALA A 240 12.54 10.35 14.01
C ALA A 240 12.05 9.81 12.64
N SER A 241 12.24 10.47 11.50
CA SER A 241 11.84 10.04 10.16
C SER A 241 12.97 9.39 9.35
N ALA A 242 14.19 9.29 9.89
CA ALA A 242 15.30 8.60 9.25
C ALA A 242 15.99 7.66 10.24
N GLY A 243 15.51 6.42 10.33
CA GLY A 243 16.09 5.34 11.15
C GLY A 243 17.46 4.85 10.66
N ALA A 244 18.38 5.76 10.33
CA ALA A 244 19.70 5.43 9.83
C ALA A 244 20.74 6.39 10.45
N GLY A 245 21.49 5.90 11.44
CA GLY A 245 22.76 6.52 11.82
C GLY A 245 23.06 6.59 13.31
N ALA A 246 22.05 6.43 14.18
CA ALA A 246 22.27 6.51 15.62
C ALA A 246 23.10 5.33 16.13
N GLY A 247 22.96 4.15 15.52
CA GLY A 247 23.76 2.97 15.84
C GLY A 247 25.27 3.24 15.69
N GLY A 248 25.67 3.92 14.61
CA GLY A 248 27.06 4.33 14.39
C GLY A 248 27.61 5.21 15.51
N LEU A 249 26.85 6.22 15.96
CA LEU A 249 27.26 7.11 17.05
C LEU A 249 27.37 6.39 18.39
N TRP A 250 26.44 5.49 18.70
CA TRP A 250 26.50 4.66 19.91
C TRP A 250 27.74 3.76 19.92
N THR A 251 28.07 3.12 18.79
CA THR A 251 29.29 2.30 18.69
C THR A 251 30.55 3.15 18.92
N VAL A 252 30.61 4.36 18.36
CA VAL A 252 31.75 5.26 18.54
C VAL A 252 31.89 5.72 19.99
N LEU A 253 30.79 6.06 20.66
CA LEU A 253 30.83 6.45 22.08
C LEU A 253 31.32 5.30 22.95
N ALA A 254 30.83 4.09 22.72
CA ALA A 254 31.24 2.92 23.49
C ALA A 254 32.71 2.58 23.24
N MET A 255 33.17 2.63 21.99
CA MET A 255 34.57 2.41 21.62
C MET A 255 35.50 3.50 22.17
N TYR A 256 35.04 4.74 22.30
CA TYR A 256 35.79 5.82 22.97
C TYR A 256 36.06 5.48 24.45
N HIS A 257 35.03 5.04 25.20
CA HIS A 257 35.22 4.62 26.58
C HIS A 257 36.08 3.35 26.70
N ALA A 258 35.97 2.43 25.74
CA ALA A 258 36.81 1.24 25.67
C ALA A 258 38.29 1.59 25.43
N ALA A 259 38.59 2.48 24.49
CA ALA A 259 39.94 2.97 24.22
C ALA A 259 40.54 3.72 25.42
N GLY A 260 39.70 4.45 26.16
CA GLY A 260 40.08 5.09 27.42
C GLY A 260 40.22 4.16 28.63
N GLY A 261 40.17 2.83 28.45
CA GLY A 261 40.33 1.83 29.51
C GLY A 261 39.16 1.71 30.50
N ARG A 262 38.03 2.37 30.24
CA ARG A 262 36.86 2.40 31.13
C ARG A 262 35.83 1.36 30.68
N GLU A 263 36.15 0.08 30.89
CA GLU A 263 35.34 -1.06 30.41
C GLU A 263 33.88 -1.02 30.90
N GLU A 264 33.63 -0.65 32.14
CA GLU A 264 32.26 -0.61 32.71
C GLU A 264 31.41 0.50 32.09
N GLN A 265 32.02 1.65 31.78
CA GLN A 265 31.34 2.74 31.09
C GLN A 265 31.03 2.37 29.64
N ALA A 266 31.94 1.67 28.96
CA ALA A 266 31.68 1.15 27.62
C ALA A 266 30.48 0.17 27.62
N ARG A 267 30.41 -0.76 28.59
CA ARG A 267 29.26 -1.65 28.76
C ARG A 267 27.96 -0.89 29.04
N ALA A 268 28.01 0.09 29.95
CA ALA A 268 26.84 0.90 30.27
C ALA A 268 26.30 1.65 29.03
N VAL A 269 27.19 2.17 28.19
CA VAL A 269 26.82 2.82 26.93
C VAL A 269 26.22 1.82 25.94
N PHE A 270 26.78 0.60 25.80
CA PHE A 270 26.18 -0.44 24.96
C PHE A 270 24.79 -0.87 25.45
N GLU A 271 24.59 -1.08 26.75
CA GLU A 271 23.26 -1.44 27.30
C GLU A 271 22.25 -0.28 27.16
N GLN A 272 22.69 0.96 27.34
CA GLN A 272 21.86 2.15 27.05
C GLN A 272 21.47 2.21 25.56
N ALA A 273 22.39 1.89 24.66
CA ALA A 273 22.12 1.86 23.22
C ALA A 273 21.09 0.77 22.88
N LEU A 274 21.26 -0.47 23.38
CA LEU A 274 20.29 -1.55 23.17
C LEU A 274 18.91 -1.21 23.78
N GLY A 275 18.88 -0.44 24.87
CA GLY A 275 17.66 0.10 25.46
C GLY A 275 17.01 1.25 24.70
N GLY A 276 17.78 2.05 23.94
CA GLY A 276 17.32 3.28 23.30
C GLY A 276 17.11 3.20 21.79
N VAL A 277 17.70 2.23 21.10
CA VAL A 277 17.62 2.10 19.65
C VAL A 277 16.19 1.74 19.20
N ARG A 278 15.72 2.46 18.17
CA ARG A 278 14.40 2.31 17.54
C ARG A 278 14.43 1.63 16.17
N GLY A 279 15.60 1.27 15.63
CA GLY A 279 15.74 0.66 14.31
C GLY A 279 16.43 -0.70 14.38
N MET A 280 15.93 -1.69 13.63
CA MET A 280 16.51 -3.04 13.63
C MET A 280 17.94 -3.07 13.06
N ARG A 281 18.23 -2.25 12.05
CA ARG A 281 19.57 -2.12 11.47
C ARG A 281 20.57 -1.51 12.44
N ASP A 282 20.19 -0.43 13.12
CA ASP A 282 21.00 0.19 14.15
C ASP A 282 21.21 -0.76 15.35
N PHE A 283 20.20 -1.57 15.69
CA PHE A 283 20.31 -2.58 16.74
C PHE A 283 21.33 -3.65 16.37
N ALA A 284 21.27 -4.21 15.16
CA ALA A 284 22.24 -5.19 14.68
C ALA A 284 23.66 -4.61 14.73
N GLN A 285 23.85 -3.39 14.23
CA GLN A 285 25.16 -2.74 14.25
C GLN A 285 25.71 -2.56 15.68
N VAL A 286 24.90 -2.13 16.63
CA VAL A 286 25.32 -1.96 18.04
C VAL A 286 25.57 -3.31 18.70
N PHE A 287 24.71 -4.31 18.44
CA PHE A 287 24.82 -5.65 19.01
C PHE A 287 26.08 -6.37 18.51
N ASP A 288 26.32 -6.37 17.20
CA ASP A 288 27.49 -7.00 16.59
C ASP A 288 28.78 -6.33 17.06
N ALA A 289 28.78 -4.99 17.20
CA ALA A 289 29.91 -4.26 17.78
C ALA A 289 30.13 -4.60 19.27
N TYR A 290 29.06 -4.77 20.05
CA TYR A 290 29.17 -5.14 21.46
C TYR A 290 29.68 -6.58 21.62
N ALA A 291 29.15 -7.52 20.82
CA ALA A 291 29.57 -8.91 20.79
C ALA A 291 31.06 -9.02 20.40
N ALA A 292 31.46 -8.40 19.28
CA ALA A 292 32.85 -8.39 18.83
C ALA A 292 33.80 -7.76 19.87
N TRP A 293 33.37 -6.68 20.54
CA TRP A 293 34.15 -6.09 21.63
C TRP A 293 34.29 -7.04 22.83
N SER A 294 33.21 -7.71 23.24
CA SER A 294 33.26 -8.68 24.33
C SER A 294 34.09 -9.93 23.99
N GLU A 295 34.03 -10.41 22.75
CA GLU A 295 34.89 -11.48 22.24
C GLU A 295 36.37 -11.06 22.27
N ALA A 296 36.69 -9.84 21.83
CA ALA A 296 38.04 -9.30 21.91
C ALA A 296 38.54 -9.20 23.36
N LEU A 297 37.68 -8.86 24.32
CA LEU A 297 38.02 -8.88 25.75
C LEU A 297 38.27 -10.30 26.27
N VAL A 298 37.49 -11.30 25.84
CA VAL A 298 37.72 -12.71 26.20
C VAL A 298 39.03 -13.19 25.60
N ALA A 299 39.25 -12.98 24.30
CA ALA A 299 40.48 -13.35 23.60
C ALA A 299 41.73 -12.70 24.24
N GLY A 300 41.65 -11.41 24.58
CA GLY A 300 42.73 -10.72 25.28
C GLY A 300 42.98 -11.23 26.70
N ALA A 301 41.94 -11.69 27.42
CA ALA A 301 42.11 -12.32 28.73
C ALA A 301 42.72 -13.72 28.62
N LEU A 302 42.31 -14.51 27.63
CA LEU A 302 42.87 -15.83 27.32
C LEU A 302 44.35 -15.73 26.92
N ALA A 303 44.71 -14.78 26.06
CA ALA A 303 46.11 -14.57 25.67
C ALA A 303 47.01 -14.26 26.88
N ARG A 304 46.58 -13.36 27.77
CA ARG A 304 47.32 -13.05 29.01
C ARG A 304 47.45 -14.25 29.94
N MET A 305 46.46 -15.15 29.94
CA MET A 305 46.51 -16.38 30.73
C MET A 305 47.50 -17.39 30.14
N VAL A 306 47.55 -17.53 28.81
CA VAL A 306 48.53 -18.37 28.12
C VAL A 306 49.96 -17.86 28.36
N ASP A 307 50.16 -16.55 28.34
CA ASP A 307 51.47 -15.92 28.61
C ASP A 307 51.90 -16.02 30.09
N ALA A 308 50.95 -16.16 31.03
CA ALA A 308 51.21 -16.20 32.47
C ALA A 308 50.34 -17.27 33.21
N PRO A 309 50.66 -18.57 33.05
CA PRO A 309 49.81 -19.67 33.53
C PRO A 309 49.72 -19.84 35.06
N GLY A 310 50.44 -19.04 35.85
CA GLY A 310 50.45 -19.09 37.32
C GLY A 310 49.58 -18.03 38.03
N GLY A 311 48.92 -17.14 37.29
CA GLY A 311 48.09 -16.08 37.87
C GLY A 311 46.69 -16.56 38.26
N GLY A 312 46.45 -16.88 39.53
CA GLY A 312 45.17 -17.42 40.01
C GLY A 312 43.91 -16.57 39.74
N GLY A 313 44.05 -15.31 39.31
CA GLY A 313 42.93 -14.45 38.91
C GLY A 313 42.58 -14.48 37.41
N GLY A 314 43.42 -15.07 36.55
CA GLY A 314 43.23 -15.07 35.10
C GLY A 314 42.03 -15.91 34.66
N GLN A 315 41.91 -17.12 35.21
CA GLN A 315 40.81 -18.04 34.90
C GLN A 315 39.45 -17.47 35.32
N ALA A 316 39.33 -16.96 36.55
CA ALA A 316 38.09 -16.37 37.04
C ALA A 316 37.63 -15.16 36.20
N LEU A 317 38.56 -14.37 35.66
CA LEU A 317 38.25 -13.26 34.78
C LEU A 317 37.76 -13.73 33.40
N VAL A 318 38.36 -14.78 32.85
CA VAL A 318 37.92 -15.42 31.60
C VAL A 318 36.51 -15.97 31.77
N ASP A 319 36.25 -16.73 32.83
CA ASP A 319 34.94 -17.34 33.12
C ASP A 319 33.86 -16.26 33.30
N LEU A 320 34.18 -15.18 34.03
CA LEU A 320 33.28 -14.03 34.17
C LEU A 320 32.95 -13.36 32.83
N ARG A 321 33.94 -13.23 31.94
CA ARG A 321 33.77 -12.59 30.62
C ARG A 321 32.98 -13.50 29.66
N LEU A 322 33.24 -14.81 29.67
CA LEU A 322 32.48 -15.81 28.92
C LEU A 322 31.02 -15.84 29.36
N HIS A 323 30.75 -15.93 30.67
CA HIS A 323 29.38 -15.91 31.18
C HIS A 323 28.62 -14.64 30.77
N ARG A 324 29.31 -13.49 30.71
CA ARG A 324 28.71 -12.23 30.23
C ARG A 324 28.42 -12.25 28.73
N LEU A 325 29.30 -12.82 27.92
CA LEU A 325 29.09 -12.98 26.47
C LEU A 325 27.92 -13.93 26.21
N ASP A 326 27.87 -15.07 26.88
CA ASP A 326 26.77 -16.04 26.75
C ASP A 326 25.43 -15.37 27.09
N ARG A 327 25.38 -14.65 28.22
CA ARG A 327 24.19 -13.89 28.61
C ARG A 327 23.78 -12.83 27.58
N LEU A 328 24.74 -12.20 26.89
CA LEU A 328 24.44 -11.22 25.83
C LEU A 328 23.84 -11.92 24.60
N LEU A 329 24.41 -13.05 24.20
CA LEU A 329 23.96 -13.85 23.06
C LEU A 329 22.56 -14.42 23.31
N ASP A 330 22.29 -14.93 24.52
CA ASP A 330 20.98 -15.41 24.92
C ASP A 330 19.92 -14.31 24.90
N ARG A 331 20.29 -13.07 25.23
CA ARG A 331 19.38 -11.91 25.22
C ARG A 331 19.12 -11.35 23.82
N ARG A 332 19.83 -11.80 22.77
CA ARG A 332 19.68 -11.25 21.41
C ARG A 332 18.23 -11.27 20.91
N ALA A 333 17.55 -12.40 21.06
CA ALA A 333 16.16 -12.56 20.61
C ALA A 333 15.17 -11.71 21.42
N GLU A 334 15.40 -11.57 22.73
CA GLU A 334 14.58 -10.72 23.61
C GLU A 334 14.75 -9.23 23.27
N LEU A 335 15.98 -8.80 23.05
CA LEU A 335 16.29 -7.42 22.72
C LEU A 335 15.81 -7.07 21.30
N ALA A 336 15.95 -7.98 20.33
CA ALA A 336 15.42 -7.81 18.99
C ALA A 336 13.89 -7.67 19.01
N SER A 337 13.19 -8.58 19.70
CA SER A 337 11.73 -8.47 19.85
C SER A 337 11.28 -7.22 20.62
N ALA A 338 12.10 -6.72 21.57
CA ALA A 338 11.85 -5.44 22.22
C ALA A 338 12.00 -4.24 21.27
N VAL A 339 12.94 -4.29 20.31
CA VAL A 339 13.09 -3.25 19.28
C VAL A 339 11.93 -3.29 18.29
N GLU A 340 11.50 -4.47 17.83
CA GLU A 340 10.33 -4.62 16.94
C GLU A 340 9.07 -3.96 17.55
N VAL A 341 8.85 -4.19 18.84
CA VAL A 341 7.75 -3.60 19.60
C VAL A 341 7.87 -2.07 19.72
N ARG A 342 9.09 -1.53 19.86
CA ARG A 342 9.30 -0.06 19.90
C ARG A 342 9.07 0.61 18.54
N VAL A 343 9.39 -0.10 17.45
CA VAL A 343 9.19 0.38 16.07
C VAL A 343 7.70 0.42 15.76
N ALA A 344 6.99 -0.65 16.09
CA ALA A 344 5.58 -0.83 15.75
C ALA A 344 4.77 -1.26 16.99
N PRO A 345 4.49 -0.33 17.93
CA PRO A 345 3.79 -0.65 19.18
C PRO A 345 2.35 -1.15 18.98
N THR A 346 1.74 -0.83 17.83
CA THR A 346 0.40 -1.27 17.44
C THR A 346 0.37 -2.62 16.71
N SER A 347 1.54 -3.18 16.35
CA SER A 347 1.62 -4.42 15.59
C SER A 347 1.42 -5.64 16.50
N VAL A 348 0.31 -6.34 16.29
CA VAL A 348 -0.05 -7.53 17.07
C VAL A 348 0.93 -8.69 16.80
N ASP A 349 1.36 -8.88 15.56
CA ASP A 349 2.27 -9.98 15.23
C ASP A 349 3.66 -9.80 15.88
N ALA A 350 4.12 -8.56 16.08
CA ALA A 350 5.36 -8.28 16.81
C ALA A 350 5.24 -8.66 18.29
N TRP A 351 4.11 -8.33 18.92
CA TRP A 351 3.83 -8.73 20.30
C TRP A 351 3.67 -10.24 20.47
N LEU A 352 2.99 -10.92 19.53
CA LEU A 352 2.84 -12.38 19.55
C LEU A 352 4.17 -13.12 19.37
N ARG A 353 5.07 -12.63 18.49
CA ARG A 353 6.43 -13.18 18.39
C ARG A 353 7.18 -13.04 19.70
N ARG A 354 7.04 -11.90 20.39
CA ARG A 354 7.68 -11.67 21.69
C ARG A 354 7.16 -12.61 22.79
N THR A 355 5.85 -12.84 22.84
CA THR A 355 5.25 -13.74 23.86
C THR A 355 5.61 -15.19 23.57
N ALA A 356 5.66 -15.61 22.30
CA ALA A 356 6.11 -16.95 21.90
C ALA A 356 7.56 -17.23 22.33
N LEU A 357 8.45 -16.22 22.29
CA LEU A 357 9.82 -16.36 22.79
C LEU A 357 9.87 -16.61 24.30
N PHE A 358 9.03 -15.92 25.08
CA PHE A 358 8.96 -16.14 26.53
C PHE A 358 8.30 -17.47 26.89
N ALA A 359 7.27 -17.88 26.13
CA ALA A 359 6.63 -19.18 26.29
C ALA A 359 7.62 -20.33 26.05
N GLY A 360 8.48 -20.23 25.03
CA GLY A 360 9.54 -21.22 24.75
C GLY A 360 10.61 -21.33 25.84
N ARG A 361 10.78 -20.30 26.67
CA ARG A 361 11.72 -20.29 27.82
C ARG A 361 11.07 -20.72 29.14
N GLY A 362 9.74 -20.76 29.20
CA GLY A 362 8.99 -21.05 30.43
C GLY A 362 8.84 -19.85 31.39
N ASP A 363 9.16 -18.63 30.95
CA ASP A 363 9.05 -17.42 31.78
C ASP A 363 7.64 -16.82 31.77
N ALA A 364 6.71 -17.49 32.47
CA ALA A 364 5.30 -17.08 32.53
C ALA A 364 5.08 -15.64 33.04
N ALA A 365 5.96 -15.14 33.91
CA ALA A 365 5.88 -13.77 34.43
C ALA A 365 6.26 -12.71 33.38
N ALA A 366 7.26 -13.00 32.53
CA ALA A 366 7.67 -12.10 31.46
C ALA A 366 6.63 -12.10 30.33
N GLU A 367 6.05 -13.26 30.03
CA GLU A 367 4.96 -13.41 29.09
C GLU A 367 3.72 -12.58 29.51
N ARG A 368 3.30 -12.66 30.77
CA ARG A 368 2.20 -11.83 31.32
C ARG A 368 2.46 -10.33 31.16
N ARG A 369 3.66 -9.86 31.53
CA ARG A 369 4.04 -8.44 31.39
C ARG A 369 4.04 -7.99 29.93
N ALA A 370 4.50 -8.85 29.02
CA ALA A 370 4.48 -8.55 27.59
C ALA A 370 3.05 -8.44 27.06
N PHE A 371 2.14 -9.32 27.48
CA PHE A 371 0.72 -9.22 27.13
C PHE A 371 0.04 -7.99 27.72
N GLU A 372 0.31 -7.62 28.98
CA GLU A 372 -0.24 -6.41 29.59
C GLU A 372 0.20 -5.13 28.87
N GLN A 373 1.48 -5.05 28.50
CA GLN A 373 2.01 -3.95 27.70
C GLN A 373 1.39 -3.94 26.29
N ALA A 374 1.27 -5.10 25.64
CA ALA A 374 0.64 -5.23 24.33
C ALA A 374 -0.81 -4.74 24.36
N VAL A 375 -1.58 -5.17 25.36
CA VAL A 375 -2.97 -4.76 25.56
C VAL A 375 -3.08 -3.25 25.78
N ALA A 376 -2.26 -2.66 26.65
CA ALA A 376 -2.28 -1.21 26.86
C ALA A 376 -2.00 -0.44 25.56
N HIS A 377 -0.99 -0.84 24.78
CA HIS A 377 -0.65 -0.12 23.54
C HIS A 377 -1.66 -0.32 22.41
N VAL A 378 -2.19 -1.54 22.25
CA VAL A 378 -3.12 -1.88 21.14
C VAL A 378 -4.53 -1.34 21.39
N THR A 379 -5.02 -1.37 22.64
CA THR A 379 -6.36 -0.87 22.99
C THR A 379 -6.48 0.65 22.92
N HIS A 380 -5.43 1.39 23.32
CA HIS A 380 -5.44 2.85 23.22
C HIS A 380 -5.31 3.38 21.78
N ALA A 381 -4.82 2.55 20.85
CA ALA A 381 -4.47 2.98 19.50
C ALA A 381 -5.54 2.73 18.42
N HIS A 382 -6.77 2.34 18.77
CA HIS A 382 -7.83 2.00 17.82
C HIS A 382 -7.39 0.95 16.77
N ALA A 383 -6.65 -0.08 17.21
CA ALA A 383 -6.24 -1.17 16.33
C ALA A 383 -7.45 -1.93 15.77
N ALA A 384 -7.30 -2.51 14.58
CA ALA A 384 -8.34 -3.32 13.95
C ALA A 384 -8.84 -4.42 14.93
N PRO A 385 -10.17 -4.59 15.06
CA PRO A 385 -10.76 -5.47 16.08
C PRO A 385 -10.28 -6.93 16.00
N GLU A 386 -9.99 -7.43 14.79
CA GLU A 386 -9.44 -8.78 14.57
C GLU A 386 -8.03 -8.97 15.14
N GLY A 387 -7.19 -7.93 15.08
CA GLY A 387 -5.85 -7.98 15.66
C GLY A 387 -5.91 -8.04 17.18
N ALA A 388 -6.73 -7.17 17.79
CA ALA A 388 -6.92 -7.17 19.23
C ALA A 388 -7.50 -8.50 19.74
N LYS A 389 -8.45 -9.09 19.01
CA LYS A 389 -9.00 -10.43 19.28
C LYS A 389 -7.91 -11.51 19.35
N ARG A 390 -7.05 -11.61 18.32
CA ARG A 390 -5.96 -12.60 18.29
C ARG A 390 -5.04 -12.46 19.50
N LEU A 391 -4.74 -11.23 19.92
CA LEU A 391 -3.92 -10.96 21.10
C LEU A 391 -4.61 -11.41 22.40
N TRP A 392 -5.88 -11.07 22.58
CA TRP A 392 -6.64 -11.45 23.77
C TRP A 392 -6.85 -12.96 23.90
N LEU A 393 -7.12 -13.65 22.79
CA LEU A 393 -7.24 -15.12 22.78
C LEU A 393 -5.91 -15.81 23.07
N ALA A 394 -4.80 -15.30 22.53
CA ALA A 394 -3.46 -15.80 22.86
C ALA A 394 -3.12 -15.58 24.35
N TYR A 395 -3.47 -14.41 24.90
CA TYR A 395 -3.25 -14.11 26.31
C TYR A 395 -4.08 -15.04 27.21
N ALA A 396 -5.38 -15.22 26.90
CA ALA A 396 -6.24 -16.12 27.65
C ALA A 396 -5.79 -17.60 27.55
N GLY A 397 -5.26 -18.03 26.39
CA GLY A 397 -4.70 -19.36 26.19
C GLY A 397 -3.40 -19.61 26.96
N SER A 398 -2.59 -18.57 27.22
CA SER A 398 -1.34 -18.66 28.00
C SER A 398 -1.54 -18.68 29.52
N CYS A 399 -2.77 -18.40 30.00
CA CYS A 399 -3.04 -18.32 31.43
C CYS A 399 -3.03 -19.71 32.09
N ALA A 400 -2.26 -19.84 33.18
CA ALA A 400 -2.11 -21.11 33.91
C ALA A 400 -3.32 -21.45 34.79
N THR A 401 -4.09 -20.44 35.23
CA THR A 401 -5.28 -20.64 36.07
C THR A 401 -6.56 -20.17 35.37
N PRO A 402 -7.68 -20.89 35.57
CA PRO A 402 -8.96 -20.50 34.97
C PRO A 402 -9.49 -19.17 35.52
N ALA A 403 -9.18 -18.83 36.78
CA ALA A 403 -9.59 -17.57 37.40
C ALA A 403 -8.89 -16.35 36.76
N GLU A 404 -7.59 -16.45 36.48
CA GLU A 404 -6.86 -15.40 35.77
C GLU A 404 -7.37 -15.26 34.32
N ALA A 405 -7.62 -16.39 33.64
CA ALA A 405 -8.18 -16.38 32.30
C ALA A 405 -9.56 -15.70 32.23
N ARG A 406 -10.44 -15.92 33.23
CA ARG A 406 -11.73 -15.21 33.34
C ARG A 406 -11.55 -13.70 33.48
N GLY A 407 -10.68 -13.26 34.38
CA GLY A 407 -10.41 -11.82 34.56
C GLY A 407 -9.80 -11.18 33.30
N VAL A 408 -9.04 -11.93 32.50
CA VAL A 408 -8.54 -11.50 31.20
C VAL A 408 -9.66 -11.38 30.17
N LEU A 409 -10.53 -12.39 30.08
CA LEU A 409 -11.66 -12.41 29.13
C LEU A 409 -12.72 -11.36 29.46
N GLU A 410 -12.98 -11.07 30.73
CA GLU A 410 -13.83 -9.95 31.15
C GLU A 410 -13.25 -8.61 30.69
N ARG A 411 -11.95 -8.39 30.90
CA ARG A 411 -11.26 -7.18 30.39
C ARG A 411 -11.30 -7.11 28.86
N ALA A 412 -11.10 -8.23 28.17
CA ALA A 412 -11.20 -8.30 26.72
C ALA A 412 -12.60 -7.95 26.22
N ALA A 413 -13.63 -8.50 26.87
CA ALA A 413 -15.03 -8.22 26.57
C ALA A 413 -15.34 -6.73 26.75
N HIS A 414 -14.85 -6.08 27.80
CA HIS A 414 -15.02 -4.64 28.01
C HIS A 414 -14.27 -3.77 27.01
N ALA A 415 -13.06 -4.17 26.61
CA ALA A 415 -12.19 -3.43 25.70
C ALA A 415 -12.61 -3.51 24.22
N LEU A 416 -13.27 -4.60 23.80
CA LEU A 416 -13.70 -4.78 22.42
C LEU A 416 -15.06 -4.08 22.15
N PRO A 417 -15.21 -3.39 20.99
CA PRO A 417 -16.46 -2.76 20.61
C PRO A 417 -17.54 -3.81 20.32
N ALA A 418 -18.79 -3.51 20.70
CA ALA A 418 -19.93 -4.41 20.61
C ALA A 418 -20.38 -4.75 19.18
N THR A 419 -19.87 -4.04 18.17
CA THR A 419 -20.22 -4.19 16.75
C THR A 419 -19.36 -5.21 16.00
N ALA A 420 -18.39 -5.83 16.65
CA ALA A 420 -17.41 -6.69 15.98
C ALA A 420 -17.70 -8.16 16.28
N ASP A 421 -17.79 -8.98 15.23
CA ASP A 421 -17.71 -10.46 15.26
C ASP A 421 -16.62 -10.96 16.23
N ALA A 422 -15.55 -10.16 16.38
CA ALA A 422 -14.48 -10.35 17.34
C ALA A 422 -14.90 -10.51 18.81
N ALA A 423 -15.89 -9.75 19.29
CA ALA A 423 -16.39 -9.91 20.66
C ALA A 423 -17.20 -11.21 20.79
N GLY A 424 -17.99 -11.55 19.77
CA GLY A 424 -18.73 -12.79 19.68
C GLY A 424 -17.83 -14.02 19.76
N ASP A 425 -16.74 -14.02 18.99
CA ASP A 425 -15.76 -15.10 18.97
C ASP A 425 -15.01 -15.25 20.30
N VAL A 426 -14.73 -14.15 21.02
CA VAL A 426 -14.12 -14.21 22.36
C VAL A 426 -15.07 -14.87 23.36
N PHE A 427 -16.37 -14.54 23.30
CA PHE A 427 -17.37 -15.18 24.15
C PHE A 427 -17.63 -16.65 23.78
N ALA A 428 -17.63 -16.98 22.50
CA ALA A 428 -17.76 -18.37 22.03
C ALA A 428 -16.56 -19.20 22.52
N TRP A 429 -15.34 -18.67 22.37
CA TRP A 429 -14.13 -19.31 22.88
C TRP A 429 -14.15 -19.47 24.41
N TRP A 430 -14.63 -18.46 25.14
CA TRP A 430 -14.81 -18.55 26.58
C TRP A 430 -15.79 -19.67 26.95
N ALA A 431 -16.95 -19.72 26.29
CA ALA A 431 -17.96 -20.75 26.52
C ALA A 431 -17.43 -22.17 26.23
N GLU A 432 -16.71 -22.37 25.12
CA GLU A 432 -16.10 -23.66 24.78
C GLU A 432 -15.06 -24.10 25.82
N ARG A 433 -14.27 -23.17 26.35
CA ARG A 433 -13.25 -23.47 27.37
C ARG A 433 -13.87 -23.83 28.73
N GLU A 434 -14.96 -23.18 29.11
CA GLU A 434 -15.73 -23.52 30.31
C GLU A 434 -16.43 -24.89 30.18
N LEU A 435 -16.85 -25.26 28.96
CA LEU A 435 -17.47 -26.56 28.68
C LEU A 435 -16.44 -27.71 28.62
N GLY A 436 -15.22 -27.46 28.13
CA GLY A 436 -14.23 -28.50 27.85
C GLY A 436 -13.05 -28.60 28.82
N ALA A 437 -12.36 -27.49 29.12
CA ALA A 437 -10.95 -27.54 29.57
C ALA A 437 -10.72 -27.28 31.06
N TRP A 438 -11.63 -26.59 31.75
CA TRP A 438 -11.42 -26.14 33.14
C TRP A 438 -11.94 -27.10 34.23
N GLY A 439 -11.96 -28.40 33.94
CA GLY A 439 -12.00 -29.48 34.95
C GLY A 439 -13.22 -29.52 35.88
N GLY A 440 -14.23 -28.71 35.64
CA GLY A 440 -15.45 -28.65 36.45
C GLY A 440 -16.50 -27.86 35.69
N GLY A 441 -17.05 -28.46 34.64
CA GLY A 441 -18.05 -27.88 33.76
C GLY A 441 -19.29 -27.43 34.52
N SER A 442 -19.23 -26.22 35.07
CA SER A 442 -20.41 -25.52 35.54
C SER A 442 -21.12 -25.04 34.30
N ALA A 443 -22.02 -25.87 33.78
CA ALA A 443 -22.97 -25.46 32.73
C ALA A 443 -23.67 -24.14 33.11
N GLU A 444 -23.80 -23.85 34.41
CA GLU A 444 -24.29 -22.58 34.95
C GLU A 444 -23.35 -21.39 34.68
N GLN A 445 -22.02 -21.56 34.81
CA GLN A 445 -21.05 -20.51 34.49
C GLN A 445 -21.03 -20.26 32.98
N ALA A 446 -21.03 -21.31 32.16
CA ALA A 446 -21.14 -21.17 30.69
C ALA A 446 -22.44 -20.45 30.30
N ARG A 447 -23.57 -20.76 30.94
CA ARG A 447 -24.85 -20.04 30.76
C ARG A 447 -24.76 -18.57 31.15
N ARG A 448 -24.15 -18.24 32.29
CA ARG A 448 -23.99 -16.83 32.72
C ARG A 448 -23.16 -16.04 31.72
N VAL A 449 -22.07 -16.63 31.24
CA VAL A 449 -21.19 -16.02 30.24
C VAL A 449 -21.94 -15.82 28.93
N LEU A 450 -22.64 -16.82 28.42
CA LEU A 450 -23.41 -16.70 27.18
C LEU A 450 -24.60 -15.74 27.31
N ALA A 451 -25.28 -15.70 28.45
CA ALA A 451 -26.33 -14.73 28.72
C ALA A 451 -25.78 -13.29 28.75
N GLN A 452 -24.57 -13.08 29.27
CA GLN A 452 -23.88 -11.79 29.21
C GLN A 452 -23.43 -11.45 27.79
N ALA A 453 -22.90 -12.43 27.06
CA ALA A 453 -22.45 -12.29 25.67
C ALA A 453 -23.59 -11.83 24.76
N VAL A 454 -24.73 -12.50 24.86
CA VAL A 454 -25.94 -12.23 24.08
C VAL A 454 -26.54 -10.86 24.39
N ARG A 455 -26.48 -10.38 25.64
CA ARG A 455 -26.93 -9.01 25.99
C ARG A 455 -26.05 -7.95 25.35
N ARG A 456 -24.76 -8.23 25.17
CA ARG A 456 -23.78 -7.29 24.64
C ARG A 456 -23.73 -7.31 23.12
N VAL A 457 -23.85 -8.50 22.52
CA VAL A 457 -23.85 -8.72 21.07
C VAL A 457 -25.13 -9.46 20.69
N PRO A 458 -26.26 -8.75 20.62
CA PRO A 458 -27.55 -9.37 20.33
C PRO A 458 -27.66 -9.92 18.90
N GLY A 459 -26.78 -9.47 17.99
CA GLY A 459 -26.77 -9.84 16.57
C GLY A 459 -26.19 -11.21 16.24
N ASP A 460 -25.43 -11.84 17.15
CA ASP A 460 -24.65 -13.03 16.83
C ASP A 460 -25.44 -14.34 16.98
N ARG A 461 -25.84 -14.91 15.84
CA ARG A 461 -26.62 -16.17 15.79
C ARG A 461 -25.93 -17.35 16.48
N ARG A 462 -24.60 -17.45 16.41
CA ARG A 462 -23.84 -18.60 16.96
C ARG A 462 -23.91 -18.65 18.48
N LEU A 463 -23.81 -17.50 19.13
CA LEU A 463 -23.92 -17.40 20.58
C LEU A 463 -25.33 -17.77 21.04
N TRP A 464 -26.34 -17.34 20.28
CA TRP A 464 -27.72 -17.71 20.54
C TRP A 464 -27.99 -19.21 20.36
N SER A 465 -27.45 -19.87 19.32
CA SER A 465 -27.61 -21.32 19.16
C SER A 465 -26.95 -22.08 20.30
N GLN A 466 -25.71 -21.72 20.66
CA GLN A 466 -25.01 -22.33 21.79
C GLN A 466 -25.76 -22.14 23.12
N LEU A 467 -26.36 -20.96 23.34
CA LEU A 467 -27.17 -20.70 24.53
C LEU A 467 -28.44 -21.57 24.54
N VAL A 468 -29.13 -21.66 23.41
CA VAL A 468 -30.33 -22.49 23.26
C VAL A 468 -30.02 -23.95 23.50
N ASP A 469 -28.96 -24.49 22.88
CA ASP A 469 -28.53 -25.88 23.04
C ASP A 469 -28.24 -26.20 24.52
N LEU A 470 -27.61 -25.27 25.25
CA LEU A 470 -27.33 -25.43 26.69
C LEU A 470 -28.58 -25.33 27.58
N GLU A 471 -29.57 -24.54 27.19
CA GLU A 471 -30.84 -24.42 27.90
C GLU A 471 -31.76 -25.61 27.59
N GLU A 472 -31.70 -26.16 26.38
CA GLU A 472 -32.38 -27.41 26.03
C GLU A 472 -31.78 -28.60 26.78
N ALA A 473 -30.45 -28.70 26.83
CA ALA A 473 -29.75 -29.69 27.65
C ALA A 473 -30.03 -29.51 29.15
N ALA A 474 -30.35 -28.28 29.61
CA ALA A 474 -30.78 -28.01 30.99
C ALA A 474 -32.15 -28.59 31.32
N GLY A 475 -33.02 -28.69 30.31
CA GLY A 475 -34.43 -29.03 30.47
C GLY A 475 -35.33 -27.89 30.99
N ASN A 476 -34.83 -26.67 31.22
CA ASN A 476 -35.62 -25.57 31.80
C ASN A 476 -36.55 -24.92 30.76
N VAL A 477 -37.84 -25.27 30.79
CA VAL A 477 -38.86 -24.81 29.83
C VAL A 477 -39.00 -23.28 29.82
N ALA A 478 -38.93 -22.63 30.99
CA ALA A 478 -39.20 -21.19 31.09
C ALA A 478 -38.02 -20.38 30.52
N ALA A 479 -36.80 -20.83 30.80
CA ALA A 479 -35.58 -20.19 30.29
C ALA A 479 -35.40 -20.41 28.79
N THR A 480 -35.66 -21.62 28.27
CA THR A 480 -35.61 -21.89 26.82
C THR A 480 -36.62 -21.03 26.06
N ARG A 481 -37.87 -20.95 26.55
CA ARG A 481 -38.89 -20.06 25.95
C ARG A 481 -38.42 -18.61 25.94
N ALA A 482 -37.92 -18.10 27.07
CA ALA A 482 -37.44 -16.73 27.15
C ALA A 482 -36.26 -16.47 26.19
N ALA A 483 -35.33 -17.43 26.05
CA ALA A 483 -34.21 -17.33 25.12
C ALA A 483 -34.69 -17.27 23.66
N TYR A 484 -35.56 -18.20 23.25
CA TYR A 484 -36.14 -18.21 21.91
C TYR A 484 -36.98 -16.95 21.61
N GLU A 485 -37.75 -16.46 22.58
CA GLU A 485 -38.52 -15.22 22.43
C GLU A 485 -37.62 -14.00 22.27
N GLN A 486 -36.51 -13.93 23.00
CA GLN A 486 -35.54 -12.86 22.84
C GLN A 486 -34.83 -12.92 21.48
N MET A 487 -34.52 -14.11 20.97
CA MET A 487 -33.99 -14.28 19.59
C MET A 487 -34.94 -13.75 18.52
N LEU A 488 -36.24 -13.96 18.70
CA LEU A 488 -37.28 -13.46 17.79
C LEU A 488 -37.40 -11.93 17.85
N VAL A 489 -37.37 -11.35 19.05
CA VAL A 489 -37.44 -9.89 19.25
C VAL A 489 -36.23 -9.18 18.63
N GLN A 490 -35.03 -9.75 18.76
CA GLN A 490 -33.80 -9.20 18.18
C GLN A 490 -33.68 -9.41 16.66
N ARG A 491 -34.61 -10.15 16.04
CA ARG A 491 -34.65 -10.47 14.59
C ARG A 491 -33.43 -11.26 14.08
N VAL A 492 -32.75 -12.02 14.94
CA VAL A 492 -31.62 -12.91 14.60
C VAL A 492 -32.07 -14.36 14.34
N ALA A 493 -33.34 -14.65 14.63
CA ALA A 493 -33.92 -15.95 14.38
C ALA A 493 -33.86 -16.32 12.89
N SER A 494 -33.56 -17.58 12.61
CA SER A 494 -33.69 -18.22 11.29
C SER A 494 -34.98 -19.04 11.24
N ALA A 495 -35.46 -19.40 10.04
CA ALA A 495 -36.59 -20.33 9.92
C ALA A 495 -36.34 -21.64 10.67
N GLN A 496 -35.09 -22.13 10.67
CA GLN A 496 -34.71 -23.34 11.40
C GLN A 496 -34.91 -23.17 12.91
N THR A 497 -34.45 -22.07 13.52
CA THR A 497 -34.61 -21.84 14.96
C THR A 497 -36.08 -21.71 15.38
N VAL A 498 -36.97 -21.22 14.49
CA VAL A 498 -38.42 -21.20 14.75
C VAL A 498 -38.99 -22.61 14.75
N VAL A 499 -38.55 -23.44 13.79
CA VAL A 499 -38.94 -24.85 13.71
C VAL A 499 -38.43 -25.63 14.92
N ASP A 500 -37.19 -25.41 15.35
CA ASP A 500 -36.59 -26.04 16.53
C ASP A 500 -37.36 -25.65 17.80
N TYR A 501 -37.69 -24.36 17.97
CA TYR A 501 -38.51 -23.90 19.09
C TYR A 501 -39.91 -24.53 19.09
N ALA A 502 -40.54 -24.63 17.92
CA ALA A 502 -41.84 -25.26 17.79
C ALA A 502 -41.79 -26.78 18.04
N MET A 503 -40.74 -27.47 17.59
CA MET A 503 -40.50 -28.89 17.91
C MET A 503 -40.33 -29.09 19.42
N PHE A 504 -39.51 -28.26 20.06
CA PHE A 504 -39.31 -28.30 21.50
C PHE A 504 -40.62 -28.16 22.30
N LEU A 505 -41.52 -27.28 21.85
CA LEU A 505 -42.83 -27.11 22.48
C LEU A 505 -43.80 -28.26 22.17
N GLU A 506 -43.74 -28.81 20.95
CA GLU A 506 -44.52 -29.99 20.55
C GLU A 506 -44.11 -31.25 21.34
N ASP A 507 -42.81 -31.47 21.54
CA ASP A 507 -42.28 -32.60 22.31
C ASP A 507 -42.73 -32.57 23.78
N ARG A 508 -43.05 -31.36 24.29
CA ARG A 508 -43.60 -31.16 25.65
C ARG A 508 -45.14 -31.07 25.68
N GLY A 509 -45.82 -31.28 24.55
CA GLY A 509 -47.30 -31.31 24.46
C GLY A 509 -47.98 -29.94 24.38
N LEU A 510 -47.23 -28.85 24.19
CA LEU A 510 -47.74 -27.47 24.21
C LEU A 510 -48.02 -26.95 22.79
N HIS A 511 -48.98 -27.59 22.13
CA HIS A 511 -49.23 -27.35 20.70
C HIS A 511 -49.79 -25.96 20.37
N GLU A 512 -50.66 -25.38 21.20
CA GLU A 512 -51.19 -24.02 20.96
C GLU A 512 -50.09 -22.95 21.10
N ASP A 513 -49.14 -23.16 22.01
CA ASP A 513 -47.97 -22.28 22.13
C ASP A 513 -47.05 -22.45 20.91
N ALA A 514 -46.84 -23.68 20.43
CA ALA A 514 -46.08 -23.93 19.20
C ALA A 514 -46.69 -23.20 17.97
N PHE A 515 -48.02 -23.17 17.85
CA PHE A 515 -48.68 -22.43 16.77
C PHE A 515 -48.52 -20.91 16.87
N ARG A 516 -48.56 -20.35 18.10
CA ARG A 516 -48.25 -18.93 18.33
C ARG A 516 -46.81 -18.59 17.96
N VAL A 517 -45.89 -19.52 18.19
CA VAL A 517 -44.49 -19.38 17.78
C VAL A 517 -44.35 -19.30 16.27
N TYR A 518 -45.07 -20.14 15.52
CA TYR A 518 -45.09 -20.05 14.06
C TYR A 518 -45.68 -18.72 13.57
N GLU A 519 -46.80 -18.26 14.12
CA GLU A 519 -47.40 -16.96 13.77
C GLU A 519 -46.45 -15.79 14.04
N ARG A 520 -45.78 -15.79 15.20
CA ARG A 520 -44.75 -14.78 15.56
C ARG A 520 -43.52 -14.90 14.67
N GLY A 521 -43.08 -16.12 14.35
CA GLY A 521 -41.95 -16.40 13.48
C GLY A 521 -42.17 -15.90 12.06
N VAL A 522 -43.37 -16.11 11.51
CA VAL A 522 -43.80 -15.56 10.22
C VAL A 522 -43.85 -14.02 10.25
N ALA A 523 -44.38 -13.42 11.32
CA ALA A 523 -44.42 -11.96 11.43
C ALA A 523 -43.01 -11.35 11.53
N ALA A 524 -42.07 -12.06 12.16
CA ALA A 524 -40.69 -11.61 12.31
C ALA A 524 -39.85 -11.80 11.03
N LEU A 525 -40.03 -12.93 10.35
CA LEU A 525 -39.32 -13.34 9.13
C LEU A 525 -40.13 -12.94 7.91
N GLY A 526 -39.71 -11.88 7.22
CA GLY A 526 -40.35 -11.47 5.97
C GLY A 526 -40.31 -12.55 4.88
N PHE A 527 -41.10 -12.36 3.82
CA PHE A 527 -41.01 -13.17 2.60
C PHE A 527 -39.66 -12.92 1.91
N PRO A 528 -38.98 -13.93 1.32
CA PRO A 528 -39.45 -15.28 0.92
C PRO A 528 -39.39 -16.41 1.97
N VAL A 529 -38.57 -16.29 3.01
CA VAL A 529 -38.31 -17.38 3.99
C VAL A 529 -39.57 -17.80 4.76
N ALA A 530 -40.54 -16.89 4.88
CA ALA A 530 -41.85 -17.17 5.45
C ALA A 530 -42.61 -18.31 4.73
N VAL A 531 -42.41 -18.53 3.42
CA VAL A 531 -43.16 -19.54 2.65
C VAL A 531 -42.84 -20.96 3.12
N ASP A 532 -41.56 -21.25 3.36
CA ASP A 532 -41.14 -22.56 3.86
C ASP A 532 -41.65 -22.80 5.28
N LEU A 533 -41.66 -21.75 6.12
CA LEU A 533 -42.20 -21.80 7.46
C LEU A 533 -43.72 -22.05 7.47
N TRP A 534 -44.47 -21.37 6.59
CA TRP A 534 -45.90 -21.63 6.36
C TRP A 534 -46.12 -23.07 5.91
N GLY A 535 -45.29 -23.61 5.01
CA GLY A 535 -45.37 -24.99 4.57
C GLY A 535 -45.18 -26.03 5.70
N VAL A 536 -44.28 -25.76 6.65
CA VAL A 536 -44.11 -26.62 7.85
C VAL A 536 -45.29 -26.46 8.80
N TYR A 537 -45.67 -25.22 9.10
CA TYR A 537 -46.78 -24.90 10.01
C TYR A 537 -48.11 -25.51 9.55
N LEU A 538 -48.47 -25.34 8.28
CA LEU A 538 -49.72 -25.85 7.71
C LEU A 538 -49.74 -27.38 7.69
N ARG A 539 -48.64 -28.05 7.32
CA ARG A 539 -48.57 -29.53 7.37
C ARG A 539 -48.77 -30.08 8.78
N ARG A 540 -48.15 -29.45 9.80
CA ARG A 540 -48.29 -29.87 11.19
C ARG A 540 -49.69 -29.58 11.74
N PHE A 541 -50.26 -28.43 11.40
CA PHE A 541 -51.64 -28.09 11.76
C PHE A 541 -52.66 -29.07 11.16
N LEU A 542 -52.50 -29.41 9.88
CA LEU A 542 -53.37 -30.36 9.17
C LEU A 542 -53.26 -31.78 9.74
N LYS A 543 -52.06 -32.26 10.07
CA LYS A 543 -51.86 -33.58 10.69
C LYS A 543 -52.61 -33.73 12.03
N ARG A 544 -52.76 -32.64 12.79
CA ARG A 544 -53.38 -32.68 14.13
C ARG A 544 -54.90 -32.43 14.13
N TYR A 545 -55.37 -31.51 13.30
CA TYR A 545 -56.77 -31.06 13.33
C TYR A 545 -57.59 -31.45 12.10
N GLY A 546 -57.04 -32.20 11.13
CA GLY A 546 -57.66 -32.58 9.85
C GLY A 546 -59.18 -32.82 9.89
N GLY A 547 -59.96 -31.74 9.78
CA GLY A 547 -61.43 -31.72 9.80
C GLY A 547 -62.11 -31.03 10.99
N ALA A 548 -61.50 -30.91 12.17
CA ALA A 548 -62.18 -30.37 13.37
C ALA A 548 -62.33 -28.84 13.37
N ARG A 549 -61.41 -28.10 12.72
CA ARG A 549 -61.42 -26.62 12.66
C ARG A 549 -61.10 -26.11 11.25
N VAL A 550 -61.95 -26.45 10.29
CA VAL A 550 -61.80 -26.07 8.87
C VAL A 550 -61.73 -24.54 8.68
N GLU A 551 -62.56 -23.77 9.39
CA GLU A 551 -62.55 -22.30 9.29
C GLU A 551 -61.28 -21.66 9.85
N ARG A 552 -60.69 -22.23 10.91
CA ARG A 552 -59.38 -21.76 11.43
C ARG A 552 -58.27 -22.05 10.42
N ALA A 553 -58.28 -23.24 9.81
CA ALA A 553 -57.33 -23.58 8.74
C ALA A 553 -57.45 -22.61 7.55
N ARG A 554 -58.69 -22.29 7.13
CA ARG A 554 -58.97 -21.31 6.08
C ARG A 554 -58.39 -19.94 6.39
N GLY A 555 -58.66 -19.43 7.60
CA GLY A 555 -58.10 -18.15 8.06
C GLY A 555 -56.57 -18.13 8.00
N LEU A 556 -55.91 -19.23 8.37
CA LEU A 556 -54.45 -19.36 8.27
C LEU A 556 -53.95 -19.37 6.82
N PHE A 557 -54.63 -20.10 5.92
CA PHE A 557 -54.29 -20.08 4.49
C PHE A 557 -54.50 -18.70 3.86
N GLU A 558 -55.56 -17.97 4.23
CA GLU A 558 -55.80 -16.61 3.75
C GLU A 558 -54.75 -15.63 4.27
N GLN A 559 -54.32 -15.76 5.53
CA GLN A 559 -53.21 -14.96 6.08
C GLN A 559 -51.88 -15.28 5.39
N ALA A 560 -51.59 -16.55 5.14
CA ALA A 560 -50.38 -16.97 4.43
C ALA A 560 -50.34 -16.36 3.03
N VAL A 561 -51.47 -16.41 2.32
CA VAL A 561 -51.61 -15.92 0.95
C VAL A 561 -51.56 -14.39 0.86
N ALA A 562 -52.18 -13.67 1.80
CA ALA A 562 -52.30 -12.21 1.76
C ALA A 562 -50.94 -11.49 1.79
N GLY A 563 -49.90 -12.11 2.36
CA GLY A 563 -48.54 -11.55 2.42
C GLY A 563 -47.58 -12.02 1.32
N CYS A 564 -47.93 -13.05 0.53
CA CYS A 564 -46.98 -13.72 -0.35
C CYS A 564 -46.65 -12.94 -1.64
N PRO A 565 -45.36 -12.77 -1.99
CA PRO A 565 -44.93 -12.45 -3.34
C PRO A 565 -45.35 -13.53 -4.34
N ALA A 566 -45.70 -13.14 -5.56
CA ALA A 566 -46.27 -14.04 -6.57
C ALA A 566 -45.36 -15.20 -7.00
N GLU A 567 -44.04 -15.06 -6.83
CA GLU A 567 -43.03 -16.06 -7.23
C GLU A 567 -43.05 -17.34 -6.38
N HIS A 568 -43.37 -17.21 -5.09
CA HIS A 568 -43.32 -18.32 -4.12
C HIS A 568 -44.72 -18.76 -3.65
N ALA A 569 -45.79 -18.20 -4.21
CA ALA A 569 -47.15 -18.46 -3.77
C ALA A 569 -47.67 -19.86 -4.19
N ARG A 570 -47.11 -20.46 -5.25
CA ARG A 570 -47.62 -21.71 -5.84
C ARG A 570 -47.71 -22.88 -4.87
N PRO A 571 -46.67 -23.24 -4.08
CA PRO A 571 -46.76 -24.36 -3.13
C PRO A 571 -47.88 -24.16 -2.10
N LEU A 572 -48.10 -22.93 -1.63
CA LEU A 572 -49.15 -22.61 -0.66
C LEU A 572 -50.55 -22.73 -1.25
N TYR A 573 -50.75 -22.26 -2.48
CA TYR A 573 -52.03 -22.41 -3.17
C TYR A 573 -52.34 -23.85 -3.57
N VAL A 574 -51.33 -24.64 -3.96
CA VAL A 574 -51.52 -26.07 -4.21
C VAL A 574 -51.93 -26.80 -2.93
N ALA A 575 -51.28 -26.49 -1.80
CA ALA A 575 -51.66 -27.02 -0.50
C ALA A 575 -53.08 -26.56 -0.08
N TYR A 576 -53.44 -25.31 -0.36
CA TYR A 576 -54.78 -24.79 -0.07
C TYR A 576 -55.86 -25.44 -0.94
N ALA A 577 -55.58 -25.66 -2.23
CA ALA A 577 -56.48 -26.35 -3.14
C ALA A 577 -56.66 -27.83 -2.78
N ALA A 578 -55.59 -28.52 -2.37
CA ALA A 578 -55.67 -29.90 -1.89
C ALA A 578 -56.49 -29.98 -0.59
N PHE A 579 -56.26 -29.07 0.35
CA PHE A 579 -57.03 -28.98 1.59
C PHE A 579 -58.53 -28.76 1.34
N GLU A 580 -58.90 -27.80 0.47
CA GLU A 580 -60.29 -27.52 0.14
C GLU A 580 -60.94 -28.63 -0.70
N ALA A 581 -60.17 -29.41 -1.46
CA ALA A 581 -60.67 -30.59 -2.16
C ALA A 581 -61.01 -31.73 -1.20
N GLU A 582 -60.20 -31.93 -0.15
CA GLU A 582 -60.40 -32.99 0.84
C GLU A 582 -61.44 -32.65 1.91
N HIS A 583 -61.49 -31.40 2.38
CA HIS A 583 -62.29 -31.00 3.55
C HIS A 583 -63.32 -29.90 3.26
N GLY A 584 -63.32 -29.37 2.03
CA GLY A 584 -64.05 -28.15 1.67
C GLY A 584 -65.04 -28.31 0.53
N SER A 585 -65.44 -27.18 -0.05
CA SER A 585 -66.36 -27.13 -1.18
C SER A 585 -65.59 -27.01 -2.48
N ALA A 586 -65.93 -27.83 -3.48
CA ALA A 586 -65.32 -27.81 -4.82
C ALA A 586 -65.23 -26.39 -5.42
N ARG A 587 -66.27 -25.56 -5.24
CA ARG A 587 -66.27 -24.15 -5.72
C ARG A 587 -65.15 -23.30 -5.13
N ARG A 588 -64.82 -23.48 -3.85
CA ARG A 588 -63.76 -22.73 -3.17
C ARG A 588 -62.38 -23.23 -3.55
N ALA A 589 -62.21 -24.54 -3.72
CA ALA A 589 -61.00 -25.13 -4.29
C ALA A 589 -60.73 -24.56 -5.69
N LEU A 590 -61.77 -24.47 -6.53
CA LEU A 590 -61.65 -23.85 -7.86
C LEU A 590 -61.37 -22.35 -7.80
N ALA A 591 -61.97 -21.61 -6.86
CA ALA A 591 -61.67 -20.20 -6.66
C ALA A 591 -60.24 -19.96 -6.16
N ALA A 592 -59.66 -20.87 -5.37
CA ALA A 592 -58.26 -20.83 -4.96
C ALA A 592 -57.32 -21.07 -6.15
N CYS A 593 -57.61 -22.09 -6.98
CA CYS A 593 -56.84 -22.36 -8.20
C CYS A 593 -56.96 -21.24 -9.24
N ALA A 594 -58.14 -20.63 -9.40
CA ALA A 594 -58.33 -19.48 -10.28
C ALA A 594 -57.52 -18.26 -9.81
N ARG A 595 -57.46 -18.03 -8.48
CA ARG A 595 -56.61 -16.98 -7.90
C ARG A 595 -55.13 -17.27 -8.16
N LEU A 596 -54.67 -18.51 -8.00
CA LEU A 596 -53.30 -18.92 -8.33
C LEU A 596 -52.97 -18.68 -9.81
N ALA A 597 -53.87 -19.08 -10.72
CA ALA A 597 -53.65 -18.96 -12.16
C ALA A 597 -53.58 -17.51 -12.65
N ARG A 598 -54.31 -16.60 -11.98
CA ARG A 598 -54.30 -15.15 -12.27
C ARG A 598 -53.14 -14.41 -11.61
N LEU A 599 -52.53 -14.96 -10.56
CA LEU A 599 -51.39 -14.33 -9.91
C LEU A 599 -50.15 -14.44 -10.79
N ALA A 600 -49.72 -13.30 -11.32
CA ALA A 600 -48.57 -13.19 -12.19
C ALA A 600 -47.28 -13.01 -11.37
N GLY A 601 -46.53 -14.09 -11.16
CA GLY A 601 -45.12 -14.05 -10.78
C GLY A 601 -44.23 -14.60 -11.91
N PRO A 602 -43.01 -14.07 -12.12
CA PRO A 602 -41.99 -14.77 -12.91
C PRO A 602 -41.56 -16.05 -12.17
N PRO A 603 -41.13 -17.14 -12.83
CA PRO A 603 -40.84 -17.36 -14.25
C PRO A 603 -42.04 -17.81 -15.10
N ALA A 604 -41.96 -17.57 -16.40
CA ALA A 604 -43.00 -17.87 -17.37
C ALA A 604 -43.54 -19.32 -17.26
N ASP A 605 -42.68 -20.31 -16.98
CA ASP A 605 -43.04 -21.73 -16.88
C ASP A 605 -43.98 -22.04 -15.70
N THR A 606 -43.84 -21.32 -14.58
CA THR A 606 -44.72 -21.53 -13.42
C THR A 606 -46.16 -21.13 -13.67
N ARG A 607 -46.39 -20.18 -14.59
CA ARG A 607 -47.73 -19.76 -15.01
C ARG A 607 -48.43 -20.86 -15.80
N LEU A 608 -47.76 -21.44 -16.80
CA LEU A 608 -48.28 -22.56 -17.60
C LEU A 608 -48.70 -23.73 -16.70
N GLU A 609 -47.85 -24.10 -15.75
CA GLU A 609 -48.12 -25.21 -14.84
C GLU A 609 -49.27 -24.90 -13.85
N SER A 610 -49.43 -23.63 -13.45
CA SER A 610 -50.57 -23.22 -12.60
C SER A 610 -51.92 -23.34 -13.33
N TRP A 611 -51.97 -23.00 -14.61
CA TRP A 611 -53.16 -23.17 -15.45
C TRP A 611 -53.45 -24.64 -15.72
N ARG A 612 -52.42 -25.46 -15.97
CA ARG A 612 -52.57 -26.92 -16.10
C ARG A 612 -53.10 -27.55 -14.81
N PHE A 613 -52.61 -27.11 -13.66
CA PHE A 613 -53.11 -27.57 -12.36
C PHE A 613 -54.56 -27.17 -12.14
N TYR A 614 -54.94 -25.93 -12.48
CA TYR A 614 -56.33 -25.48 -12.41
C TYR A 614 -57.24 -26.31 -13.32
N ALA A 615 -56.84 -26.52 -14.57
CA ALA A 615 -57.57 -27.36 -15.52
C ALA A 615 -57.72 -28.81 -15.01
N ALA A 616 -56.65 -29.42 -14.50
CA ALA A 616 -56.69 -30.77 -13.92
C ALA A 616 -57.65 -30.86 -12.73
N LYS A 617 -57.61 -29.90 -11.80
CA LYS A 617 -58.53 -29.87 -10.65
C LYS A 617 -59.98 -29.58 -11.03
N THR A 618 -60.23 -28.80 -12.08
CA THR A 618 -61.59 -28.58 -12.60
C THR A 618 -62.16 -29.84 -13.25
N ALA A 619 -61.33 -30.61 -13.95
CA ALA A 619 -61.71 -31.89 -14.51
C ALA A 619 -62.06 -32.92 -13.41
N GLU A 620 -61.30 -32.93 -12.32
CA GLU A 620 -61.50 -33.85 -11.17
C GLU A 620 -62.77 -33.51 -10.36
N LEU A 621 -63.01 -32.23 -10.06
CA LEU A 621 -64.04 -31.81 -9.09
C LEU A 621 -65.42 -31.51 -9.71
N VAL A 622 -65.46 -30.99 -10.94
CA VAL A 622 -66.71 -30.54 -11.59
C VAL A 622 -66.98 -31.29 -12.89
N GLY A 623 -65.92 -31.78 -13.55
CA GLY A 623 -66.00 -32.55 -14.78
C GLY A 623 -65.44 -31.81 -15.99
N LEU A 624 -65.21 -32.56 -17.06
CA LEU A 624 -64.54 -32.10 -18.28
C LEU A 624 -65.21 -30.90 -18.98
N PRO A 625 -66.56 -30.72 -19.01
CA PRO A 625 -67.16 -29.55 -19.67
C PRO A 625 -66.77 -28.20 -19.05
N ALA A 626 -66.55 -28.15 -17.73
CA ALA A 626 -66.18 -26.92 -17.04
C ALA A 626 -64.73 -26.48 -17.33
N THR A 627 -63.90 -27.40 -17.83
CA THR A 627 -62.50 -27.12 -18.21
C THR A 627 -62.42 -26.14 -19.39
N ARG A 628 -63.49 -26.04 -20.22
CA ARG A 628 -63.56 -25.15 -21.39
C ARG A 628 -63.34 -23.69 -21.05
N ALA A 629 -64.13 -23.18 -20.11
CA ALA A 629 -64.03 -21.79 -19.66
C ALA A 629 -62.64 -21.47 -19.09
N VAL A 630 -61.99 -22.46 -18.48
CA VAL A 630 -60.64 -22.32 -17.91
C VAL A 630 -59.58 -22.23 -19.00
N TYR A 631 -59.67 -23.06 -20.03
CA TYR A 631 -58.76 -23.00 -21.17
C TYR A 631 -58.94 -21.73 -21.98
N GLU A 632 -60.18 -21.26 -22.19
CA GLU A 632 -60.47 -19.99 -22.86
C GLU A 632 -59.88 -18.80 -22.08
N GLU A 633 -60.05 -18.77 -20.76
CA GLU A 633 -59.46 -17.74 -19.90
C GLU A 633 -57.92 -17.79 -19.93
N ALA A 634 -57.34 -18.99 -19.96
CA ALA A 634 -55.90 -19.19 -20.01
C ALA A 634 -55.28 -18.66 -21.31
N VAL A 635 -55.90 -18.94 -22.46
CA VAL A 635 -55.43 -18.47 -23.78
C VAL A 635 -55.41 -16.94 -23.85
N GLY A 636 -56.37 -16.26 -23.22
CA GLY A 636 -56.42 -14.79 -23.20
C GLY A 636 -55.37 -14.11 -22.31
N GLN A 637 -54.82 -14.80 -21.32
CA GLN A 637 -53.90 -14.23 -20.32
C GLN A 637 -52.43 -14.63 -20.52
N LEU A 638 -52.16 -15.63 -21.37
CA LEU A 638 -50.82 -16.18 -21.58
C LEU A 638 -50.10 -15.55 -22.78
N PRO A 639 -48.77 -15.38 -22.72
CA PRO A 639 -47.97 -15.03 -23.89
C PRO A 639 -48.09 -16.10 -24.99
N ASP A 640 -47.95 -15.69 -26.25
CA ASP A 640 -48.21 -16.51 -27.46
C ASP A 640 -47.58 -17.92 -27.41
N ALA A 641 -46.32 -18.03 -26.95
CA ALA A 641 -45.61 -19.30 -26.85
C ALA A 641 -46.25 -20.29 -25.84
N GLN A 642 -46.86 -19.78 -24.76
CA GLN A 642 -47.51 -20.58 -23.73
C GLN A 642 -48.98 -20.82 -24.03
N ALA A 643 -49.64 -19.82 -24.62
CA ALA A 643 -51.00 -19.95 -25.14
C ALA A 643 -51.07 -21.10 -26.16
N LEU A 644 -50.03 -21.29 -26.97
CA LEU A 644 -49.90 -22.43 -27.89
C LEU A 644 -49.89 -23.78 -27.18
N LEU A 645 -49.10 -23.93 -26.11
CA LEU A 645 -49.02 -25.20 -25.36
C LEU A 645 -50.35 -25.52 -24.67
N ILE A 646 -51.02 -24.51 -24.12
CA ILE A 646 -52.35 -24.68 -23.52
C ILE A 646 -53.41 -24.96 -24.59
N ALA A 647 -53.34 -24.36 -25.77
CA ALA A 647 -54.28 -24.62 -26.86
C ALA A 647 -54.19 -26.08 -27.35
N VAL A 648 -52.99 -26.68 -27.34
CA VAL A 648 -52.81 -28.11 -27.61
C VAL A 648 -53.44 -28.97 -26.51
N ASP A 649 -53.20 -28.64 -25.24
CA ASP A 649 -53.82 -29.34 -24.10
C ASP A 649 -55.36 -29.24 -24.15
N PHE A 650 -55.88 -28.07 -24.56
CA PHE A 650 -57.30 -27.82 -24.74
C PHE A 650 -57.89 -28.64 -25.90
N ALA A 651 -57.21 -28.70 -27.05
CA ALA A 651 -57.61 -29.53 -28.17
C ALA A 651 -57.63 -31.03 -27.82
N GLN A 652 -56.69 -31.49 -26.99
CA GLN A 652 -56.69 -32.87 -26.47
C GLN A 652 -57.82 -33.11 -25.47
N ALA A 653 -58.17 -32.13 -24.63
CA ALA A 653 -59.31 -32.22 -23.72
C ALA A 653 -60.64 -32.30 -24.49
N GLU A 654 -60.82 -31.48 -25.54
CA GLU A 654 -62.01 -31.55 -26.42
C GLU A 654 -62.08 -32.85 -27.22
N ARG A 655 -60.92 -33.40 -27.62
CA ARG A 655 -60.86 -34.75 -28.21
C ARG A 655 -61.40 -35.81 -27.26
N ARG A 656 -61.07 -35.73 -25.96
CA ARG A 656 -61.61 -36.64 -24.94
C ARG A 656 -63.12 -36.47 -24.74
N MET A 657 -63.66 -35.30 -25.07
CA MET A 657 -65.10 -35.00 -25.04
C MET A 657 -65.84 -35.42 -26.32
N GLY A 658 -65.13 -35.80 -27.39
CA GLY A 658 -65.71 -36.21 -28.67
C GLY A 658 -66.02 -35.05 -29.63
N GLU A 659 -65.68 -33.81 -29.30
CA GLU A 659 -65.92 -32.63 -30.15
C GLU A 659 -64.78 -32.43 -31.14
N VAL A 660 -64.80 -33.25 -32.21
CA VAL A 660 -63.70 -33.33 -33.19
C VAL A 660 -63.51 -32.02 -33.95
N ASP A 661 -64.59 -31.33 -34.32
CA ASP A 661 -64.50 -30.10 -35.13
C ASP A 661 -63.97 -28.91 -34.33
N ARG A 662 -64.25 -28.85 -33.03
CA ARG A 662 -63.67 -27.85 -32.14
C ARG A 662 -62.20 -28.13 -31.88
N ALA A 663 -61.83 -29.39 -31.67
CA ALA A 663 -60.42 -29.77 -31.54
C ALA A 663 -59.61 -29.37 -32.78
N ARG A 664 -60.17 -29.53 -34.00
CA ARG A 664 -59.55 -29.05 -35.25
C ARG A 664 -59.37 -27.54 -35.29
N ALA A 665 -60.40 -26.78 -34.94
CA ALA A 665 -60.34 -25.33 -34.91
C ALA A 665 -59.28 -24.83 -33.92
N LEU A 666 -59.13 -25.51 -32.78
CA LEU A 666 -58.12 -25.21 -31.77
C LEU A 666 -56.70 -25.55 -32.25
N PHE A 667 -56.50 -26.65 -32.96
CA PHE A 667 -55.20 -26.95 -33.59
C PHE A 667 -54.84 -25.92 -34.68
N ALA A 668 -55.81 -25.48 -35.47
CA ALA A 668 -55.62 -24.42 -36.45
C ALA A 668 -55.25 -23.08 -35.78
N TYR A 669 -55.88 -22.75 -34.66
CA TYR A 669 -55.55 -21.58 -33.84
C TYR A 669 -54.16 -21.70 -33.21
N ALA A 670 -53.81 -22.85 -32.63
CA ALA A 670 -52.48 -23.11 -32.08
C ALA A 670 -51.38 -22.98 -33.13
N ALA A 671 -51.65 -23.39 -34.39
CA ALA A 671 -50.71 -23.25 -35.49
C ALA A 671 -50.47 -21.80 -35.92
N GLN A 672 -51.41 -20.88 -35.66
CA GLN A 672 -51.24 -19.45 -35.94
C GLN A 672 -50.35 -18.73 -34.92
N LEU A 673 -50.31 -19.24 -33.68
CA LEU A 673 -49.53 -18.69 -32.56
C LEU A 673 -48.10 -19.25 -32.45
N ALA A 674 -47.73 -20.16 -33.37
CA ALA A 674 -46.46 -20.84 -33.31
C ALA A 674 -45.24 -19.91 -33.56
N THR A 675 -44.13 -20.25 -32.92
CA THR A 675 -42.78 -19.73 -33.18
C THR A 675 -41.81 -20.93 -33.24
N ASP A 676 -40.68 -20.82 -33.94
CA ASP A 676 -39.84 -21.96 -34.36
C ASP A 676 -39.53 -22.95 -33.22
N ASP A 677 -39.13 -22.45 -32.05
CA ASP A 677 -38.73 -23.29 -30.90
C ASP A 677 -39.89 -23.96 -30.14
N ALA A 678 -41.06 -23.33 -30.04
CA ALA A 678 -42.23 -23.88 -29.32
C ALA A 678 -43.15 -24.74 -30.19
N SER A 679 -43.03 -24.60 -31.52
CA SER A 679 -43.94 -25.20 -32.50
C SER A 679 -43.68 -26.67 -32.85
N ALA A 680 -42.52 -27.20 -32.47
CA ALA A 680 -42.13 -28.58 -32.77
C ALA A 680 -43.07 -29.63 -32.14
N ALA A 681 -43.71 -29.31 -31.01
CA ALA A 681 -44.61 -30.22 -30.30
C ALA A 681 -46.05 -30.27 -30.86
N VAL A 682 -46.50 -29.22 -31.57
CA VAL A 682 -47.90 -29.10 -32.06
C VAL A 682 -48.15 -30.03 -33.24
N TRP A 683 -47.20 -30.12 -34.19
CA TRP A 683 -47.38 -30.87 -35.42
C TRP A 683 -47.52 -32.38 -35.23
N PRO A 684 -46.74 -33.04 -34.36
CA PRO A 684 -46.95 -34.46 -34.04
C PRO A 684 -48.31 -34.72 -33.39
N ALA A 685 -48.77 -33.84 -32.50
CA ALA A 685 -50.06 -33.96 -31.82
C ALA A 685 -51.24 -33.79 -32.80
N TRP A 686 -51.18 -32.80 -33.70
CA TRP A 686 -52.19 -32.59 -34.73
C TRP A 686 -52.17 -33.71 -35.78
N HIS A 687 -50.99 -34.20 -36.16
CA HIS A 687 -50.87 -35.35 -37.05
C HIS A 687 -51.49 -36.62 -36.44
N ALA A 688 -51.20 -36.91 -35.17
CA ALA A 688 -51.80 -38.05 -34.46
C ALA A 688 -53.34 -37.90 -34.31
N PHE A 689 -53.84 -36.67 -34.21
CA PHE A 689 -55.27 -36.39 -34.18
C PHE A 689 -55.96 -36.68 -35.52
N GLU A 690 -55.43 -36.16 -36.63
CA GLU A 690 -56.03 -36.37 -37.96
C GLU A 690 -55.91 -37.82 -38.43
N VAL A 691 -54.88 -38.56 -38.02
CA VAL A 691 -54.78 -40.00 -38.29
C VAL A 691 -55.92 -40.79 -37.60
N GLN A 692 -56.38 -40.33 -36.44
CA GLN A 692 -57.40 -41.04 -35.66
C GLN A 692 -58.84 -40.62 -36.00
N HIS A 693 -59.07 -39.37 -36.42
CA HIS A 693 -60.41 -38.82 -36.59
C HIS A 693 -60.64 -38.11 -37.94
N GLY A 694 -59.62 -38.00 -38.79
CA GLY A 694 -59.62 -37.18 -40.01
C GLY A 694 -60.09 -37.89 -41.29
N SER A 695 -60.50 -37.07 -42.25
CA SER A 695 -60.70 -37.40 -43.66
C SER A 695 -59.51 -36.91 -44.51
N GLU A 696 -59.37 -37.40 -45.75
CA GLU A 696 -58.29 -36.98 -46.66
C GLU A 696 -58.21 -35.45 -46.83
N ASP A 697 -59.38 -34.77 -46.83
CA ASP A 697 -59.45 -33.32 -47.05
C ASP A 697 -59.03 -32.54 -45.80
N SER A 698 -59.39 -33.02 -44.60
CA SER A 698 -58.89 -32.43 -43.35
C SER A 698 -57.37 -32.56 -43.20
N PHE A 699 -56.79 -33.66 -43.67
CA PHE A 699 -55.34 -33.87 -43.65
C PHE A 699 -54.60 -32.95 -44.64
N LYS A 700 -55.19 -32.72 -45.83
CA LYS A 700 -54.67 -31.76 -46.82
C LYS A 700 -54.70 -30.33 -46.27
N GLU A 701 -55.76 -29.94 -45.57
CA GLU A 701 -55.85 -28.61 -44.95
C GLU A 701 -54.81 -28.43 -43.82
N MET A 702 -54.55 -29.45 -42.99
CA MET A 702 -53.44 -29.42 -42.02
C MET A 702 -52.09 -29.22 -42.72
N LEU A 703 -51.81 -29.94 -43.81
CA LEU A 703 -50.58 -29.78 -44.57
C LEU A 703 -50.47 -28.40 -45.23
N ARG A 704 -51.61 -27.83 -45.67
CA ARG A 704 -51.68 -26.49 -46.23
C ARG A 704 -51.35 -25.45 -45.16
N VAL A 705 -51.95 -25.53 -43.98
CA VAL A 705 -51.65 -24.64 -42.85
C VAL A 705 -50.19 -24.78 -42.42
N LYS A 706 -49.66 -26.02 -42.38
CA LYS A 706 -48.24 -26.28 -42.10
C LYS A 706 -47.30 -25.62 -43.11
N ARG A 707 -47.62 -25.65 -44.41
CA ARG A 707 -46.85 -24.97 -45.46
C ARG A 707 -46.96 -23.46 -45.35
N LEU A 708 -48.16 -22.94 -45.09
CA LEU A 708 -48.42 -21.51 -44.94
C LEU A 708 -47.62 -20.92 -43.77
N VAL A 709 -47.65 -21.61 -42.62
CA VAL A 709 -46.94 -21.22 -41.41
C VAL A 709 -45.42 -21.30 -41.60
N ARG A 710 -44.91 -22.38 -42.23
CA ARG A 710 -43.49 -22.47 -42.63
C ARG A 710 -43.06 -21.38 -43.60
N ALA A 711 -43.91 -21.01 -44.56
CA ALA A 711 -43.63 -19.93 -45.51
C ALA A 711 -43.60 -18.56 -44.82
N ARG A 712 -44.53 -18.31 -43.88
CA ARG A 712 -44.53 -17.11 -43.04
C ARG A 712 -43.25 -17.00 -42.21
N TYR A 713 -42.80 -18.10 -41.60
CA TYR A 713 -41.52 -18.09 -40.88
C TYR A 713 -40.31 -17.90 -41.78
N ALA A 714 -40.28 -18.52 -42.96
CA ALA A 714 -39.18 -18.30 -43.90
C ALA A 714 -39.09 -16.81 -44.30
N ALA A 715 -40.24 -16.15 -44.49
CA ALA A 715 -40.29 -14.71 -44.71
C ALA A 715 -39.81 -13.93 -43.47
N ASP A 716 -40.32 -14.24 -42.28
CA ASP A 716 -39.95 -13.53 -41.04
C ASP A 716 -38.45 -13.73 -40.68
N ALA A 717 -37.88 -14.92 -40.93
CA ALA A 717 -36.46 -15.20 -40.74
C ALA A 717 -35.55 -14.43 -41.72
N THR A 718 -35.99 -14.25 -42.98
CA THR A 718 -35.27 -13.40 -43.93
C THR A 718 -35.34 -11.92 -43.54
N VAL A 719 -36.46 -11.47 -42.97
CA VAL A 719 -36.64 -10.10 -42.47
C VAL A 719 -35.79 -9.88 -41.21
N LEU A 720 -35.74 -10.83 -40.28
CA LEU A 720 -34.90 -10.75 -39.08
C LEU A 720 -33.42 -10.79 -39.43
N ALA A 721 -33.00 -11.67 -40.34
CA ALA A 721 -31.62 -11.72 -40.84
C ALA A 721 -31.22 -10.41 -41.54
N ALA A 722 -32.12 -9.81 -42.33
CA ALA A 722 -31.90 -8.50 -42.93
C ALA A 722 -31.84 -7.37 -41.88
N ALA A 723 -32.63 -7.45 -40.81
CA ALA A 723 -32.59 -6.50 -39.70
C ALA A 723 -31.30 -6.63 -38.87
N ASP A 724 -30.84 -7.84 -38.60
CA ASP A 724 -29.57 -8.12 -37.91
C ASP A 724 -28.36 -7.69 -38.74
N MET A 725 -28.41 -7.89 -40.06
CA MET A 725 -27.37 -7.36 -40.96
C MET A 725 -27.35 -5.83 -40.93
N ARG A 726 -28.52 -5.16 -40.98
CA ARG A 726 -28.62 -3.69 -40.82
C ARG A 726 -28.16 -3.21 -39.43
N ALA A 727 -28.39 -3.99 -38.37
CA ALA A 727 -27.92 -3.66 -37.02
C ALA A 727 -26.40 -3.84 -36.89
N LYS A 728 -25.84 -4.90 -37.50
CA LYS A 728 -24.39 -5.12 -37.62
C LYS A 728 -23.71 -4.04 -38.46
N GLU A 729 -24.34 -3.60 -39.55
CA GLU A 729 -23.88 -2.47 -40.36
C GLU A 729 -23.92 -1.15 -39.59
N LYS A 730 -25.01 -0.88 -38.83
CA LYS A 730 -25.09 0.31 -37.96
C LYS A 730 -24.03 0.30 -36.86
N THR A 731 -23.80 -0.83 -36.20
CA THR A 731 -22.77 -0.97 -35.16
C THR A 731 -21.36 -0.89 -35.73
N ALA A 732 -21.11 -1.43 -36.92
CA ALA A 732 -19.85 -1.26 -37.65
C ALA A 732 -19.62 0.20 -38.08
N ALA A 733 -20.66 0.92 -38.53
CA ALA A 733 -20.61 2.35 -38.85
C ALA A 733 -20.35 3.22 -37.61
N ILE A 734 -20.90 2.85 -36.45
CA ILE A 734 -20.64 3.53 -35.17
C ILE A 734 -19.19 3.29 -34.72
N ASN A 735 -18.69 2.05 -34.81
CA ASN A 735 -17.32 1.70 -34.42
C ASN A 735 -16.26 2.33 -35.35
N THR A 736 -16.53 2.43 -36.66
CA THR A 736 -15.64 3.13 -37.60
C THR A 736 -15.61 4.64 -37.35
N LYS A 737 -16.75 5.28 -37.07
CA LYS A 737 -16.80 6.68 -36.61
C LYS A 737 -16.03 6.88 -35.29
N LYS A 738 -16.14 5.95 -34.35
CA LYS A 738 -15.44 5.99 -33.06
C LYS A 738 -13.92 5.80 -33.21
N LYS A 739 -13.49 4.99 -34.18
CA LYS A 739 -12.08 4.79 -34.52
C LYS A 739 -11.46 6.01 -35.22
N ALA A 740 -12.19 6.63 -36.16
CA ALA A 740 -11.76 7.87 -36.80
C ALA A 740 -11.62 9.05 -35.81
N ALA A 741 -12.49 9.12 -34.79
CA ALA A 741 -12.37 10.09 -33.71
C ALA A 741 -11.14 9.83 -32.80
N ALA A 742 -10.83 8.56 -32.51
CA ALA A 742 -9.67 8.19 -31.69
C ALA A 742 -8.33 8.42 -32.41
N ASP A 743 -8.30 8.24 -33.73
CA ASP A 743 -7.09 8.51 -34.54
C ASP A 743 -6.83 10.02 -34.71
N ALA A 744 -7.87 10.87 -34.61
CA ALA A 744 -7.74 12.33 -34.62
C ALA A 744 -7.16 12.91 -33.31
N ASP A 745 -7.41 12.25 -32.16
CA ASP A 745 -6.93 12.68 -30.85
C ASP A 745 -5.44 12.31 -30.58
N ASN A 746 -4.82 11.46 -31.41
CA ASN A 746 -3.47 10.92 -31.16
C ASN A 746 -2.36 11.48 -32.08
N ALA A 747 -2.58 12.62 -32.74
CA ALA A 747 -1.52 13.30 -33.49
C ALA A 747 -0.64 14.18 -32.56
N PRO A 748 0.70 14.03 -32.55
CA PRO A 748 1.58 14.79 -31.67
C PRO A 748 1.75 16.24 -32.14
N ALA A 749 1.60 17.18 -31.20
CA ALA A 749 1.76 18.61 -31.41
C ALA A 749 3.23 19.01 -31.69
N VAL A 750 3.51 19.56 -32.88
CA VAL A 750 4.76 20.30 -33.17
C VAL A 750 4.48 21.53 -34.05
N ALA A 751 4.84 22.69 -33.48
CA ALA A 751 5.36 23.94 -34.05
C ALA A 751 4.60 24.75 -35.13
N HIS A 752 4.28 25.99 -34.71
CA HIS A 752 4.16 27.26 -35.44
C HIS A 752 4.65 27.34 -36.91
N ALA A 753 3.76 27.81 -37.78
CA ALA A 753 4.02 28.82 -38.82
C ALA A 753 2.72 29.63 -39.09
N PRO A 754 2.79 30.94 -39.40
CA PRO A 754 1.61 31.81 -39.42
C PRO A 754 0.97 32.00 -40.80
N ALA A 755 -0.30 32.43 -40.74
CA ALA A 755 -1.06 33.21 -41.72
C ALA A 755 -1.58 32.48 -42.98
N ASN A 756 -2.89 32.20 -42.96
CA ASN A 756 -3.74 32.28 -44.14
C ASN A 756 -4.23 33.73 -44.27
N PRO A 757 -4.34 34.25 -45.50
CA PRO A 757 -5.60 34.90 -45.84
C PRO A 757 -6.01 34.46 -47.25
N ASP A 758 -7.14 33.77 -47.36
CA ASP A 758 -8.10 33.87 -48.47
C ASP A 758 -9.24 32.88 -48.18
N GLU A 759 -10.11 33.26 -47.24
CA GLU A 759 -11.50 32.81 -47.23
C GLU A 759 -12.31 33.84 -48.02
N VAL A 760 -12.88 33.40 -49.15
CA VAL A 760 -14.08 34.02 -49.72
C VAL A 760 -15.21 33.03 -49.50
N ALA A 761 -16.06 33.38 -48.55
CA ALA A 761 -17.37 32.77 -48.34
C ALA A 761 -18.26 33.05 -49.56
N ILE A 762 -18.95 32.02 -50.03
CA ILE A 762 -20.19 32.16 -50.78
C ILE A 762 -21.13 31.07 -50.26
N ASP A 763 -22.02 31.50 -49.37
CA ASP A 763 -23.33 30.89 -49.19
C ASP A 763 -24.15 31.12 -50.47
N ASP A 764 -24.85 30.08 -50.93
CA ASP A 764 -26.31 30.08 -51.11
C ASP A 764 -26.77 29.05 -52.16
N ASP A 765 -27.84 28.37 -51.76
CA ASP A 765 -28.91 27.76 -52.56
C ASP A 765 -28.57 26.65 -53.57
N PHE A 766 -28.96 25.41 -53.22
CA PHE A 766 -30.00 24.63 -53.91
C PHE A 766 -30.47 23.41 -53.10
#